data_AF-A0A652KX18-F1
#
_entry.id   AF-A0A652KX18-F1
#
_cell.length_a   1.000
_cell.length_b   1.000
_cell.length_c   1.000
_cell.angle_alpha   90.00
_cell.angle_beta   90.00
_cell.angle_gamma   90.00
#
_symmetry.space_group_name_H-M   'P 1'
#
loop_
_entity.id
_entity.type
_entity.pdbx_description
1 polymer ?
#
loop_
_entity_poly.entity_id
_entity_poly.type
_entity_poly.pdbx_seq_one_letter_code
_entity_poly.pdbx_strand_id
1 'polypeptide(L)'
;MATDTHPSKTGAGGAGHTLRRLLLDNGALSALVVLLVAMSLLSGDFLTTQNLLNVGVQAAVTAILAFGVTFVIVSAGIDLSVGSVAALSATVLAWSATSAGVPVWLAVIIAVATGIACGFVSGALVAYGKLPSFIATLAMLSVARGLSLVISQGRPIPFPDSVSVLGDTLGGWLPVPVLVMIAMGLIAALILARTYIGRSMYAIGGNEEAARLSGLRVKKQKLAIYALSGLFAAVAGIVLASRLVSAQPQAAQGYELDAIAAVVIGGASLAGGVGKASGTLIGALILAVLRNGLNLLSVSAFWQQVVIGVVIALAVLLDTLRRKAGSGAASAGGASAAPGAPGKGRKGAMQVGIAVVCLAAVIAAVTFFKSGSSGTTTKVGMSLSTLNNPFFVQMKEGAQKEAKAAGIDLTVTDAQNDASQQANQLENFTSSGVDSVIVNPVDSDAVGPGVRNANKAGIPVVAADRGVNKAKTSTLVASDNVAGGKLAAKTLADRLGGKGSIIVLQGTAGTSASRERGAGFAAGIKAYPDIKIVATQPADFDRTKGLDVMTNLLQSHPGINGVFAENDEMALGAVKALGSKAGKTVPVVGFDGTPDGLTAVEAGTLYASVAQQPGELGKIAVQNAIKAADGKKIDSMVKVPVKVVTRQNVADFS
;
A
#
# COMPACT_ATOMS: atom_id res chain seq x y z
N MET A 1 35.05 -7.20 -56.61
CA MET A 1 33.74 -7.03 -57.27
C MET A 1 33.00 -5.92 -56.55
N ALA A 2 32.42 -5.00 -57.31
CA ALA A 2 32.10 -3.61 -56.96
C ALA A 2 31.18 -3.40 -55.75
N THR A 3 31.45 -2.33 -55.02
CA THR A 3 30.62 -1.72 -53.98
C THR A 3 29.49 -0.91 -54.63
N ASP A 4 28.25 -1.38 -54.55
CA ASP A 4 27.08 -0.57 -54.90
C ASP A 4 26.70 0.35 -53.75
N THR A 5 27.22 1.58 -53.80
CA THR A 5 26.78 2.72 -53.01
C THR A 5 25.70 3.48 -53.78
N HIS A 6 24.44 3.03 -53.68
CA HIS A 6 23.31 3.92 -54.01
C HIS A 6 23.09 4.91 -52.85
N PRO A 7 23.21 6.22 -53.08
CA PRO A 7 22.87 7.21 -52.05
C PRO A 7 21.34 7.23 -51.92
N SER A 8 20.82 6.62 -50.86
CA SER A 8 19.43 6.88 -50.47
C SER A 8 19.31 8.36 -50.13
N LYS A 9 18.55 9.10 -50.95
CA LYS A 9 18.20 10.50 -50.69
C LYS A 9 17.49 10.55 -49.33
N THR A 10 18.20 11.01 -48.32
CA THR A 10 17.66 11.38 -47.01
C THR A 10 16.80 12.63 -47.19
N GLY A 11 15.56 12.43 -47.62
CA GLY A 11 14.52 13.45 -47.47
C GLY A 11 14.38 13.76 -45.98
N ALA A 12 14.64 15.01 -45.61
CA ALA A 12 14.42 15.54 -44.28
C ALA A 12 12.94 15.40 -43.89
N GLY A 13 12.57 14.24 -43.35
CA GLY A 13 11.26 14.04 -42.74
C GLY A 13 11.20 14.92 -41.50
N GLY A 14 10.40 15.98 -41.54
CA GLY A 14 10.18 16.87 -40.41
C GLY A 14 9.82 16.12 -39.13
N ALA A 15 10.02 16.74 -37.97
CA ALA A 15 9.83 16.13 -36.65
C ALA A 15 8.53 15.31 -36.50
N GLY A 16 7.44 15.73 -37.17
CA GLY A 16 6.18 14.99 -37.24
C GLY A 16 6.23 13.61 -37.91
N HIS A 17 7.04 13.43 -38.96
CA HIS A 17 7.22 12.13 -39.63
C HIS A 17 8.04 11.16 -38.77
N THR A 18 9.04 11.67 -38.05
CA THR A 18 9.88 10.88 -37.12
C THR A 18 9.09 10.49 -35.87
N LEU A 19 8.32 11.42 -35.30
CA LEU A 19 7.45 11.16 -34.15
C LEU A 19 6.33 10.15 -34.47
N ARG A 20 5.68 10.31 -35.63
CA ARG A 20 4.65 9.35 -36.11
C ARG A 20 5.22 7.94 -36.27
N ARG A 21 6.43 7.81 -36.81
CA ARG A 21 7.10 6.52 -36.97
C ARG A 21 7.49 5.90 -35.63
N LEU A 22 8.00 6.70 -34.70
CA LEU A 22 8.42 6.24 -33.37
C LEU A 22 7.23 5.78 -32.50
N LEU A 23 6.07 6.45 -32.61
CA LEU A 23 4.83 6.02 -31.95
C LEU A 23 4.27 4.75 -32.58
N LEU A 24 4.14 4.72 -33.91
CA LEU A 24 3.60 3.56 -34.62
C LEU A 24 4.50 2.32 -34.48
N ASP A 25 5.81 2.47 -34.32
CA ASP A 25 6.71 1.31 -34.16
C ASP A 25 6.74 0.76 -32.71
N ASN A 26 6.24 1.50 -31.71
CA ASN A 26 6.25 1.11 -30.30
C ASN A 26 4.84 1.09 -29.68
N GLY A 27 4.22 -0.09 -29.64
CA GLY A 27 2.84 -0.27 -29.19
C GLY A 27 2.60 0.14 -27.73
N ALA A 28 3.58 -0.08 -26.84
CA ALA A 28 3.47 0.35 -25.45
C ALA A 28 3.49 1.88 -25.33
N LEU A 29 4.38 2.56 -26.08
CA LEU A 29 4.44 4.01 -26.08
C LEU A 29 3.16 4.63 -26.66
N SER A 30 2.61 4.06 -27.73
CA SER A 30 1.31 4.46 -28.26
C SER A 30 0.19 4.32 -27.23
N ALA A 31 0.16 3.21 -26.48
CA ALA A 31 -0.83 3.00 -25.42
C ALA A 31 -0.70 4.04 -24.30
N LEU A 32 0.53 4.37 -23.87
CA LEU A 32 0.77 5.42 -22.89
C LEU A 32 0.25 6.77 -23.36
N VAL A 33 0.56 7.17 -24.61
CA VAL A 33 0.11 8.45 -25.16
C VAL A 33 -1.42 8.53 -25.24
N VAL A 34 -2.08 7.46 -25.71
CA VAL A 34 -3.56 7.40 -25.75
C VAL A 34 -4.14 7.51 -24.35
N LEU A 35 -3.54 6.81 -23.37
CA LEU A 35 -3.99 6.87 -21.99
C LEU A 35 -3.83 8.28 -21.40
N LEU A 36 -2.70 8.96 -21.64
CA LEU A 36 -2.48 10.33 -21.19
C LEU A 36 -3.51 11.29 -21.79
N VAL A 37 -3.78 11.20 -23.09
CA VAL A 37 -4.80 12.03 -23.75
C VAL A 37 -6.17 11.75 -23.15
N ALA A 38 -6.54 10.48 -22.96
CA ALA A 38 -7.81 10.11 -22.37
C ALA A 38 -7.99 10.64 -20.94
N MET A 39 -6.97 10.47 -20.08
CA MET A 39 -7.02 11.01 -18.71
C MET A 39 -7.15 12.54 -18.70
N SER A 40 -6.44 13.22 -19.61
CA SER A 40 -6.48 14.68 -19.74
C SER A 40 -7.86 15.20 -20.18
N LEU A 41 -8.58 14.43 -21.01
CA LEU A 41 -9.93 14.79 -21.44
C LEU A 41 -10.98 14.49 -20.35
N LEU A 42 -10.71 13.51 -19.49
CA LEU A 42 -11.64 13.06 -18.45
C LEU A 42 -11.50 13.83 -17.13
N SER A 43 -10.32 14.40 -16.86
CA SER A 43 -10.02 15.19 -15.66
C SER A 43 -9.25 16.46 -16.01
N GLY A 44 -9.79 17.62 -15.57
CA GLY A 44 -9.14 18.93 -15.77
C GLY A 44 -7.81 19.09 -15.03
N ASP A 45 -7.60 18.33 -13.95
CA ASP A 45 -6.42 18.45 -13.09
C ASP A 45 -5.27 17.52 -13.50
N PHE A 46 -5.52 16.62 -14.46
CA PHE A 46 -4.58 15.54 -14.79
C PHE A 46 -3.23 16.05 -15.31
N LEU A 47 -3.22 17.08 -16.15
CA LEU A 47 -2.01 17.66 -16.74
C LEU A 47 -1.32 18.69 -15.85
N THR A 48 -1.79 18.91 -14.62
CA THR A 48 -1.12 19.83 -13.70
C THR A 48 0.28 19.33 -13.38
N THR A 49 1.24 20.25 -13.22
CA THR A 49 2.63 19.92 -12.90
C THR A 49 2.72 19.05 -11.64
N GLN A 50 1.91 19.37 -10.63
CA GLN A 50 1.86 18.60 -9.39
C GLN A 50 1.40 17.16 -9.64
N ASN A 51 0.34 16.95 -10.43
CA ASN A 51 -0.13 15.60 -10.72
C ASN A 51 0.87 14.80 -11.55
N LEU A 52 1.52 15.41 -12.54
CA LEU A 52 2.55 14.73 -13.34
C LEU A 52 3.76 14.30 -12.49
N LEU A 53 4.19 15.14 -11.54
CA LEU A 53 5.23 14.78 -10.57
C LEU A 53 4.77 13.62 -9.66
N ASN A 54 3.53 13.65 -9.19
CA ASN A 54 2.95 12.58 -8.38
C ASN A 54 2.89 11.25 -9.15
N VAL A 55 2.48 11.26 -10.43
CA VAL A 55 2.53 10.08 -11.30
C VAL A 55 3.95 9.53 -11.41
N GLY A 56 4.95 10.41 -11.55
CA GLY A 56 6.36 10.02 -11.57
C GLY A 56 6.81 9.34 -10.27
N VAL A 57 6.42 9.88 -9.12
CA VAL A 57 6.72 9.30 -7.79
C VAL A 57 6.05 7.95 -7.61
N GLN A 58 4.77 7.83 -8.03
CA GLN A 58 4.01 6.58 -7.99
C GLN A 58 4.63 5.51 -8.90
N ALA A 59 5.14 5.90 -10.07
CA ALA A 59 5.82 5.00 -10.99
C ALA A 59 7.19 4.55 -10.46
N ALA A 60 7.88 5.36 -9.66
CA ALA A 60 9.28 5.14 -9.31
C ALA A 60 9.55 3.78 -8.65
N VAL A 61 8.81 3.44 -7.59
CA VAL A 61 9.03 2.20 -6.83
C VAL A 61 8.76 0.98 -7.71
N THR A 62 7.62 0.97 -8.41
CA THR A 62 7.24 -0.14 -9.32
C THR A 62 8.21 -0.26 -10.49
N ALA A 63 8.67 0.85 -11.07
CA ALA A 63 9.63 0.84 -12.18
C ALA A 63 10.99 0.29 -11.75
N ILE A 64 11.50 0.68 -10.58
CA ILE A 64 12.77 0.15 -10.05
C ILE A 64 12.66 -1.36 -9.84
N LEU A 65 11.58 -1.85 -9.22
CA LEU A 65 11.33 -3.30 -9.09
C LEU A 65 11.26 -3.98 -10.46
N ALA A 66 10.51 -3.39 -11.39
CA ALA A 66 10.30 -3.92 -12.72
C ALA A 66 11.61 -4.01 -13.53
N PHE A 67 12.55 -3.09 -13.36
CA PHE A 67 13.88 -3.19 -13.99
C PHE A 67 14.65 -4.43 -13.49
N GLY A 68 14.61 -4.73 -12.19
CA GLY A 68 15.19 -5.95 -11.63
C GLY A 68 14.52 -7.22 -12.19
N VAL A 69 13.19 -7.23 -12.18
CA VAL A 69 12.37 -8.32 -12.74
C VAL A 69 12.62 -8.50 -14.25
N THR A 70 12.94 -7.44 -14.99
CA THR A 70 13.28 -7.52 -16.42
C THR A 70 14.48 -8.43 -16.66
N PHE A 71 15.51 -8.39 -15.81
CA PHE A 71 16.66 -9.28 -15.94
C PHE A 71 16.25 -10.76 -15.81
N VAL A 72 15.40 -11.04 -14.84
CA VAL A 72 14.91 -12.39 -14.55
C VAL A 72 14.03 -12.89 -15.71
N ILE A 73 13.05 -12.09 -16.15
CA ILE A 73 12.14 -12.44 -17.25
C ILE A 73 12.90 -12.65 -18.56
N VAL A 74 13.85 -11.77 -18.90
CA VAL A 74 14.66 -11.92 -20.13
C VAL A 74 15.44 -13.25 -20.12
N SER A 75 15.82 -13.75 -18.94
CA SER A 75 16.48 -15.05 -18.77
C SER A 75 15.55 -16.26 -18.66
N ALA A 76 14.25 -16.09 -18.97
CA ALA A 76 13.18 -17.10 -18.79
C ALA A 76 12.94 -17.53 -17.34
N GLY A 77 13.25 -16.65 -16.37
CA GLY A 77 12.94 -16.84 -14.95
C GLY A 77 11.68 -16.09 -14.53
N ILE A 78 11.26 -16.33 -13.28
CA ILE A 78 10.20 -15.57 -12.59
C ILE A 78 10.70 -15.28 -11.17
N ASP A 79 10.57 -14.04 -10.72
CA ASP A 79 10.91 -13.64 -9.35
C ASP A 79 9.69 -12.99 -8.68
N LEU A 80 9.03 -13.76 -7.82
CA LEU A 80 7.89 -13.31 -7.03
C LEU A 80 8.31 -12.69 -5.69
N SER A 81 9.59 -12.76 -5.31
CA SER A 81 10.05 -12.31 -4.00
C SER A 81 10.27 -10.80 -3.91
N VAL A 82 10.35 -10.09 -5.03
CA VAL A 82 10.84 -8.70 -5.10
C VAL A 82 10.14 -7.72 -4.16
N GLY A 83 8.82 -7.82 -3.98
CA GLY A 83 8.07 -6.97 -3.04
C GLY A 83 8.46 -7.24 -1.58
N SER A 84 8.48 -8.52 -1.17
CA SER A 84 8.90 -8.91 0.18
C SER A 84 10.38 -8.65 0.48
N VAL A 85 11.27 -8.77 -0.51
CA VAL A 85 12.69 -8.44 -0.37
C VAL A 85 12.88 -6.93 -0.22
N ALA A 86 12.11 -6.12 -0.95
CA ALA A 86 12.08 -4.68 -0.77
C ALA A 86 11.64 -4.29 0.66
N ALA A 87 10.56 -4.91 1.16
CA ALA A 87 10.10 -4.71 2.54
C ALA A 87 11.16 -5.13 3.58
N LEU A 88 11.80 -6.29 3.40
CA LEU A 88 12.88 -6.74 4.29
C LEU A 88 14.07 -5.77 4.29
N SER A 89 14.55 -5.36 3.12
CA SER A 89 15.64 -4.38 3.01
C SER A 89 15.28 -3.05 3.67
N ALA A 90 14.05 -2.57 3.51
CA ALA A 90 13.56 -1.38 4.21
C ALA A 90 13.53 -1.56 5.73
N THR A 91 13.04 -2.70 6.23
CA THR A 91 13.01 -3.01 7.66
C THR A 91 14.42 -3.10 8.24
N VAL A 92 15.35 -3.75 7.54
CA VAL A 92 16.76 -3.83 7.96
C VAL A 92 17.39 -2.45 8.01
N LEU A 93 17.14 -1.60 7.00
CA LEU A 93 17.61 -0.21 7.03
C LEU A 93 17.12 0.53 8.28
N ALA A 94 15.80 0.50 8.53
CA ALA A 94 15.19 1.21 9.65
C ALA A 94 15.68 0.67 11.00
N TRP A 95 15.68 -0.65 11.16
CA TRP A 95 16.14 -1.29 12.39
C TRP A 95 17.62 -0.99 12.66
N SER A 96 18.49 -1.10 11.65
CA SER A 96 19.92 -0.79 11.82
C SER A 96 20.15 0.68 12.17
N ALA A 97 19.44 1.59 11.50
CA ALA A 97 19.60 3.03 11.72
C ALA A 97 19.00 3.54 13.04
N THR A 98 17.98 2.87 13.58
CA THR A 98 17.28 3.32 14.80
C THR A 98 17.59 2.50 16.03
N SER A 99 17.49 1.18 15.93
CA SER A 99 17.57 0.27 17.07
C SER A 99 19.01 -0.18 17.33
N ALA A 100 19.77 -0.44 16.27
CA ALA A 100 21.18 -0.83 16.38
C ALA A 100 22.15 0.36 16.43
N GLY A 101 21.67 1.60 16.23
CA GLY A 101 22.49 2.82 16.28
C GLY A 101 23.55 2.92 15.18
N VAL A 102 23.40 2.16 14.08
CA VAL A 102 24.35 2.14 12.97
C VAL A 102 24.22 3.43 12.15
N PRO A 103 25.33 4.09 11.73
CA PRO A 103 25.26 5.25 10.85
C PRO A 103 24.49 4.97 9.56
N VAL A 104 23.67 5.93 9.12
CA VAL A 104 22.73 5.75 7.99
C VAL A 104 23.40 5.21 6.73
N TRP A 105 24.57 5.73 6.36
CA TRP A 105 25.28 5.29 5.14
C TRP A 105 25.66 3.81 5.21
N LEU A 106 26.02 3.31 6.41
CA LEU A 106 26.35 1.90 6.62
C LEU A 106 25.08 1.06 6.69
N ALA A 107 24.01 1.57 7.30
CA ALA A 107 22.70 0.91 7.30
C ALA A 107 22.14 0.74 5.87
N VAL A 108 22.36 1.71 4.96
CA VAL A 108 22.04 1.60 3.54
C VAL A 108 22.81 0.47 2.87
N ILE A 109 24.11 0.35 3.14
CA ILE A 109 24.94 -0.74 2.61
C ILE A 109 24.42 -2.10 3.10
N ILE A 110 24.08 -2.22 4.38
CA ILE A 110 23.52 -3.45 4.97
C ILE A 110 22.19 -3.81 4.29
N ALA A 111 21.28 -2.84 4.14
CA ALA A 111 19.99 -3.05 3.49
C ALA A 111 20.12 -3.51 2.02
N VAL A 112 21.05 -2.92 1.27
CA VAL A 112 21.37 -3.33 -0.10
C VAL A 112 21.97 -4.74 -0.12
N ALA A 113 22.89 -5.03 0.80
CA ALA A 113 23.49 -6.36 0.93
C ALA A 113 22.44 -7.42 1.27
N THR A 114 21.45 -7.12 2.10
CA THR A 114 20.32 -8.01 2.39
C THR A 114 19.55 -8.38 1.13
N GLY A 115 19.21 -7.40 0.28
CA GLY A 115 18.49 -7.69 -0.97
C GLY A 115 19.31 -8.52 -1.95
N ILE A 116 20.61 -8.19 -2.11
CA ILE A 116 21.55 -8.99 -2.90
C ILE A 116 21.63 -10.43 -2.36
N ALA A 117 21.69 -10.61 -1.04
CA ALA A 117 21.75 -11.92 -0.42
C ALA A 117 20.48 -12.75 -0.67
N CYS A 118 19.29 -12.16 -0.50
CA CYS A 118 18.02 -12.82 -0.83
C CYS A 118 17.94 -13.24 -2.30
N GLY A 119 18.36 -12.34 -3.21
CA GLY A 119 18.45 -12.62 -4.63
C GLY A 119 19.46 -13.72 -4.95
N PHE A 120 20.64 -13.69 -4.33
CA PHE A 120 21.67 -14.71 -4.49
C PHE A 120 21.19 -16.09 -4.03
N VAL A 121 20.51 -16.18 -2.88
CA VAL A 121 19.94 -17.43 -2.37
C VAL A 121 18.89 -17.98 -3.35
N SER A 122 17.99 -17.12 -3.85
CA SER A 122 17.01 -17.50 -4.87
C SER A 122 17.71 -18.03 -6.14
N GLY A 123 18.72 -17.31 -6.63
CA GLY A 123 19.53 -17.73 -7.76
C GLY A 123 20.26 -19.06 -7.53
N ALA A 124 20.72 -19.32 -6.30
CA ALA A 124 21.43 -20.55 -5.94
C ALA A 124 20.49 -21.76 -5.94
N LEU A 125 19.30 -21.58 -5.39
CA LEU A 125 18.23 -22.58 -5.41
C LEU A 125 17.82 -22.94 -6.85
N VAL A 126 17.74 -21.95 -7.74
CA VAL A 126 17.43 -22.18 -9.16
C VAL A 126 18.60 -22.83 -9.89
N ALA A 127 19.81 -22.30 -9.74
CA ALA A 127 20.97 -22.71 -10.53
C ALA A 127 21.61 -24.03 -10.09
N TYR A 128 21.64 -24.29 -8.79
CA TYR A 128 22.30 -25.45 -8.18
C TYR A 128 21.29 -26.41 -7.57
N GLY A 129 20.28 -25.88 -6.88
CA GLY A 129 19.18 -26.67 -6.34
C GLY A 129 18.23 -27.23 -7.41
N LYS A 130 18.32 -26.74 -8.65
CA LYS A 130 17.46 -27.11 -9.79
C LYS A 130 15.96 -26.92 -9.49
N LEU A 131 15.63 -26.03 -8.56
CA LEU A 131 14.25 -25.67 -8.30
C LEU A 131 13.71 -24.80 -9.45
N PRO A 132 12.43 -24.97 -9.84
CA PRO A 132 11.76 -24.01 -10.68
C PRO A 132 11.85 -22.60 -10.07
N SER A 133 12.07 -21.59 -10.90
CA SER A 133 12.28 -20.19 -10.49
C SER A 133 11.13 -19.64 -9.63
N PHE A 134 9.89 -19.92 -10.03
CA PHE A 134 8.73 -19.48 -9.27
C PHE A 134 8.67 -20.12 -7.86
N ILE A 135 9.08 -21.38 -7.69
CA ILE A 135 9.08 -22.05 -6.37
C ILE A 135 10.17 -21.45 -5.47
N ALA A 136 11.39 -21.29 -6.01
CA ALA A 136 12.49 -20.71 -5.25
C ALA A 136 12.16 -19.29 -4.77
N THR A 137 11.53 -18.48 -5.62
CA THR A 137 11.18 -17.10 -5.29
C THR A 137 9.91 -16.98 -4.45
N LEU A 138 8.94 -17.91 -4.56
CA LEU A 138 7.83 -18.01 -3.59
C LEU A 138 8.32 -18.38 -2.20
N ALA A 139 9.29 -19.30 -2.10
CA ALA A 139 9.92 -19.62 -0.82
C ALA A 139 10.62 -18.40 -0.22
N MET A 140 11.40 -17.68 -1.04
CA MET A 140 12.05 -16.43 -0.63
C MET A 140 11.03 -15.35 -0.26
N LEU A 141 9.87 -15.30 -0.93
CA LEU A 141 8.79 -14.38 -0.60
C LEU A 141 8.36 -14.55 0.86
N SER A 142 8.03 -15.78 1.23
CA SER A 142 7.60 -16.13 2.59
C SER A 142 8.71 -15.88 3.62
N VAL A 143 9.95 -16.22 3.30
CA VAL A 143 11.10 -16.00 4.18
C VAL A 143 11.35 -14.51 4.39
N ALA A 144 11.41 -13.71 3.33
CA ALA A 144 11.69 -12.28 3.43
C ALA A 144 10.56 -11.53 4.17
N ARG A 145 9.30 -11.87 3.87
CA ARG A 145 8.13 -11.32 4.59
C ARG A 145 8.14 -11.71 6.07
N GLY A 146 8.44 -12.98 6.38
CA GLY A 146 8.55 -13.47 7.75
C GLY A 146 9.69 -12.80 8.53
N LEU A 147 10.87 -12.68 7.93
CA LEU A 147 12.00 -11.99 8.56
C LEU A 147 11.73 -10.50 8.79
N SER A 148 11.04 -9.84 7.86
CA SER A 148 10.61 -8.45 8.04
C SER A 148 9.68 -8.31 9.26
N LEU A 149 8.71 -9.22 9.42
CA LEU A 149 7.85 -9.29 10.60
C LEU A 149 8.61 -9.58 11.90
N VAL A 150 9.59 -10.48 11.88
CA VAL A 150 10.41 -10.84 13.06
C VAL A 150 11.27 -9.65 13.50
N ILE A 151 11.96 -8.99 12.58
CA ILE A 151 12.82 -7.84 12.89
C ILE A 151 12.00 -6.66 13.41
N SER A 152 10.83 -6.44 12.83
CA SER A 152 9.93 -5.35 13.19
C SER A 152 9.03 -5.63 14.39
N GLN A 153 9.01 -6.87 14.90
CA GLN A 153 8.02 -7.32 15.89
C GLN A 153 6.57 -7.04 15.43
N GLY A 154 6.35 -7.10 14.12
CA GLY A 154 5.05 -6.82 13.49
C GLY A 154 4.62 -5.36 13.47
N ARG A 155 5.50 -4.40 13.85
CA ARG A 155 5.16 -2.97 13.92
C ARG A 155 6.02 -2.11 12.97
N PRO A 156 5.48 -1.02 12.41
CA PRO A 156 6.29 -0.09 11.63
C PRO A 156 7.48 0.46 12.44
N ILE A 157 8.65 0.57 11.81
CA ILE A 157 9.84 1.17 12.41
C ILE A 157 10.04 2.57 11.80
N PRO A 158 9.95 3.67 12.57
CA PRO A 158 10.10 5.02 12.05
C PRO A 158 11.54 5.27 11.56
N PHE A 159 11.72 6.16 10.58
CA PHE A 159 13.07 6.59 10.18
C PHE A 159 13.59 7.78 11.01
N PRO A 160 14.91 7.85 11.23
CA PRO A 160 15.56 9.09 11.60
C PRO A 160 15.42 10.12 10.47
N ASP A 161 15.34 11.40 10.82
CA ASP A 161 15.12 12.46 9.82
C ASP A 161 16.27 12.55 8.79
N SER A 162 17.48 12.09 9.13
CA SER A 162 18.62 11.97 8.21
C SER A 162 18.42 10.99 7.04
N VAL A 163 17.51 10.02 7.17
CA VAL A 163 17.14 9.07 6.10
C VAL A 163 16.00 9.60 5.23
N SER A 164 15.22 10.56 5.75
CA SER A 164 14.03 11.11 5.06
C SER A 164 14.38 11.93 3.81
N VAL A 165 15.62 12.42 3.70
CA VAL A 165 16.11 13.20 2.54
C VAL A 165 16.02 12.43 1.22
N LEU A 166 16.16 11.10 1.26
CA LEU A 166 16.02 10.25 0.07
C LEU A 166 14.56 10.13 -0.44
N GLY A 167 13.58 10.46 0.42
CA GLY A 167 12.16 10.47 0.07
C GLY A 167 11.63 11.86 -0.28
N ASP A 168 12.42 12.91 -0.10
CA ASP A 168 12.00 14.30 -0.28
C ASP A 168 12.26 14.79 -1.73
N THR A 169 12.12 16.09 -1.94
CA THR A 169 12.32 16.80 -3.20
C THR A 169 13.67 17.52 -3.23
N LEU A 170 14.44 17.31 -4.28
CA LEU A 170 15.65 18.08 -4.55
C LEU A 170 15.27 19.47 -5.06
N GLY A 171 15.81 20.52 -4.42
CA GLY A 171 15.55 21.92 -4.81
C GLY A 171 14.10 22.36 -4.64
N GLY A 172 13.26 21.61 -3.92
CA GLY A 172 11.87 21.94 -3.63
C GLY A 172 10.86 21.61 -4.73
N TRP A 173 11.28 21.05 -5.87
CA TRP A 173 10.38 20.75 -6.99
C TRP A 173 10.62 19.38 -7.66
N LEU A 174 11.81 18.78 -7.52
CA LEU A 174 12.14 17.53 -8.22
C LEU A 174 12.18 16.34 -7.25
N PRO A 175 11.24 15.39 -7.32
CA PRO A 175 11.20 14.26 -6.38
C PRO A 175 12.43 13.34 -6.52
N VAL A 176 13.14 13.09 -5.42
CA VAL A 176 14.28 12.17 -5.39
C VAL A 176 13.89 10.76 -5.85
N PRO A 177 12.71 10.19 -5.53
CA PRO A 177 12.29 8.89 -6.07
C PRO A 177 12.36 8.81 -7.61
N VAL A 178 12.01 9.89 -8.32
CA VAL A 178 12.06 9.95 -9.80
C VAL A 178 13.50 9.93 -10.29
N LEU A 179 14.42 10.64 -9.60
CA LEU A 179 15.85 10.64 -9.93
C LEU A 179 16.47 9.25 -9.74
N VAL A 180 16.14 8.57 -8.64
CA VAL A 180 16.61 7.20 -8.39
C VAL A 180 16.04 6.25 -9.45
N MET A 181 14.76 6.39 -9.82
CA MET A 181 14.17 5.61 -10.91
C MET A 181 14.93 5.81 -12.23
N ILE A 182 15.25 7.05 -12.61
CA ILE A 182 16.00 7.34 -13.84
C ILE A 182 17.39 6.72 -13.77
N ALA A 183 18.12 6.89 -12.66
CA ALA A 183 19.44 6.32 -12.47
C ALA A 183 19.43 4.78 -12.57
N MET A 184 18.50 4.12 -11.87
CA MET A 184 18.35 2.66 -11.92
C MET A 184 17.92 2.17 -13.30
N GLY A 185 17.07 2.93 -14.01
CA GLY A 185 16.69 2.63 -15.39
C GLY A 185 17.87 2.72 -16.36
N LEU A 186 18.74 3.73 -16.22
CA LEU A 186 19.96 3.86 -17.01
C LEU A 186 20.95 2.71 -16.71
N ILE A 187 21.11 2.35 -15.43
CA ILE A 187 21.93 1.20 -15.03
C ILE A 187 21.37 -0.09 -15.66
N ALA A 188 20.05 -0.32 -15.58
CA ALA A 188 19.43 -1.50 -16.17
C ALA A 188 19.58 -1.53 -17.70
N ALA A 189 19.42 -0.39 -18.37
CA ALA A 189 19.63 -0.26 -19.80
C ALA A 189 21.08 -0.56 -20.20
N LEU A 190 22.05 -0.05 -19.44
CA LEU A 190 23.47 -0.31 -19.65
C LEU A 190 23.79 -1.79 -19.47
N ILE A 191 23.30 -2.41 -18.39
CA ILE A 191 23.48 -3.85 -18.13
C ILE A 191 22.93 -4.67 -19.29
N LEU A 192 21.67 -4.46 -19.67
CA LEU A 192 21.02 -5.23 -20.74
C LEU A 192 21.68 -5.02 -22.12
N ALA A 193 22.06 -3.79 -22.47
CA ALA A 193 22.50 -3.47 -23.82
C ALA A 193 24.01 -3.60 -24.05
N ARG A 194 24.83 -3.39 -23.01
CA ARG A 194 26.28 -3.21 -23.18
C ARG A 194 27.15 -4.19 -22.41
N THR A 195 26.61 -4.99 -21.49
CA THR A 195 27.42 -5.90 -20.67
C THR A 195 27.37 -7.37 -21.13
N TYR A 196 28.37 -8.15 -20.71
CA TYR A 196 28.40 -9.60 -20.93
C TYR A 196 27.25 -10.32 -20.22
N ILE A 197 26.91 -9.90 -19.00
CA ILE A 197 25.80 -10.49 -18.25
C ILE A 197 24.47 -10.26 -18.97
N GLY A 198 24.23 -9.06 -19.52
CA GLY A 198 23.05 -8.77 -20.34
C GLY A 198 22.92 -9.67 -21.56
N ARG A 199 23.97 -9.81 -22.37
CA ARG A 199 23.98 -10.74 -23.52
C ARG A 199 23.73 -12.19 -23.10
N SER A 200 24.28 -12.60 -21.96
CA SER A 200 24.07 -13.93 -21.41
C SER A 200 22.60 -14.16 -21.00
N MET A 201 21.92 -13.15 -20.44
CA MET A 201 20.49 -13.23 -20.11
C MET A 201 19.65 -13.55 -21.35
N TYR A 202 19.84 -12.83 -22.45
CA TYR A 202 19.10 -13.08 -23.69
C TYR A 202 19.41 -14.46 -24.30
N ALA A 203 20.67 -14.88 -24.27
CA ALA A 203 21.05 -16.20 -24.77
C ALA A 203 20.41 -17.33 -23.96
N ILE A 204 20.44 -17.22 -22.62
CA ILE A 204 19.81 -18.19 -21.71
C ILE A 204 18.30 -18.23 -21.93
N GLY A 205 17.65 -17.07 -22.03
CA GLY A 205 16.20 -17.01 -22.23
C GLY A 205 15.73 -17.47 -23.62
N GLY A 206 16.59 -17.38 -24.65
CA GLY A 206 16.28 -17.93 -25.97
C GLY A 206 16.36 -19.45 -26.00
N ASN A 207 17.44 -20.01 -25.45
CA ASN A 207 17.61 -21.46 -25.26
C ASN A 207 18.74 -21.74 -24.26
N GLU A 208 18.38 -22.15 -23.04
CA GLU A 208 19.33 -22.41 -21.96
C GLU A 208 20.34 -23.52 -22.29
N GLU A 209 19.89 -24.56 -22.99
CA GLU A 209 20.72 -25.69 -23.37
C GLU A 209 21.77 -25.28 -24.42
N ALA A 210 21.33 -24.56 -25.46
CA ALA A 210 22.22 -24.02 -26.48
C ALA A 210 23.22 -23.01 -25.88
N ALA A 211 22.79 -22.16 -24.95
CA ALA A 211 23.67 -21.25 -24.22
C ALA A 211 24.76 -22.00 -23.44
N ARG A 212 24.40 -23.09 -22.75
CA ARG A 212 25.36 -23.94 -22.03
C ARG A 212 26.36 -24.61 -22.98
N LEU A 213 25.88 -25.20 -24.07
CA LEU A 213 26.72 -25.85 -25.08
C LEU A 213 27.64 -24.83 -25.80
N SER A 214 27.21 -23.57 -25.93
CA SER A 214 28.01 -22.46 -26.45
C SER A 214 29.04 -21.89 -25.45
N GLY A 215 29.25 -22.56 -24.30
CA GLY A 215 30.27 -22.22 -23.32
C GLY A 215 29.85 -21.19 -22.26
N LEU A 216 28.59 -20.76 -22.21
CA LEU A 216 28.12 -19.87 -21.14
C LEU A 216 28.01 -20.64 -19.82
N ARG A 217 28.57 -20.05 -18.75
CA ARG A 217 28.45 -20.56 -17.39
C ARG A 217 27.07 -20.25 -16.81
N VAL A 218 26.02 -20.87 -17.37
CA VAL A 218 24.60 -20.60 -17.07
C VAL A 218 24.32 -20.50 -15.57
N LYS A 219 24.85 -21.43 -14.77
CA LYS A 219 24.66 -21.43 -13.31
C LYS A 219 25.16 -20.15 -12.64
N LYS A 220 26.36 -19.67 -13.01
CA LYS A 220 26.92 -18.42 -12.48
C LYS A 220 26.15 -17.20 -12.95
N GLN A 221 25.63 -17.24 -14.19
CA GLN A 221 24.80 -16.17 -14.70
C GLN A 221 23.47 -16.07 -13.96
N LYS A 222 22.79 -17.21 -13.70
CA LYS A 222 21.57 -17.25 -12.90
C LYS A 222 21.78 -16.66 -11.50
N LEU A 223 22.87 -17.02 -10.80
CA LEU A 223 23.20 -16.39 -9.51
C LEU A 223 23.25 -14.86 -9.62
N ALA A 224 23.98 -14.33 -10.60
CA ALA A 224 24.14 -12.90 -10.78
C ALA A 224 22.83 -12.20 -11.20
N ILE A 225 21.99 -12.86 -12.01
CA ILE A 225 20.68 -12.34 -12.43
C ILE A 225 19.76 -12.11 -11.23
N TYR A 226 19.58 -13.11 -10.37
CA TYR A 226 18.71 -12.95 -9.20
C TYR A 226 19.34 -12.03 -8.13
N ALA A 227 20.67 -12.01 -7.99
CA ALA A 227 21.35 -11.03 -7.13
C ALA A 227 21.11 -9.58 -7.60
N LEU A 228 21.11 -9.32 -8.91
CA LEU A 228 20.74 -8.02 -9.48
C LEU A 228 19.26 -7.70 -9.25
N SER A 229 18.35 -8.69 -9.36
CA SER A 229 16.93 -8.51 -9.00
C SER A 229 16.80 -8.06 -7.55
N GLY A 230 17.49 -8.75 -6.63
CA GLY A 230 17.54 -8.41 -5.21
C GLY A 230 18.14 -7.04 -4.90
N LEU A 231 19.16 -6.60 -5.64
CA LEU A 231 19.71 -5.23 -5.56
C LEU A 231 18.65 -4.19 -5.90
N PHE A 232 17.95 -4.36 -7.03
CA PHE A 232 16.90 -3.43 -7.44
C PHE A 232 15.72 -3.44 -6.46
N ALA A 233 15.38 -4.61 -5.91
CA ALA A 233 14.39 -4.74 -4.85
C ALA A 233 14.80 -3.97 -3.58
N ALA A 234 16.05 -4.08 -3.14
CA ALA A 234 16.54 -3.30 -2.01
C ALA A 234 16.46 -1.79 -2.24
N VAL A 235 16.91 -1.31 -3.40
CA VAL A 235 16.86 0.12 -3.73
C VAL A 235 15.41 0.62 -3.79
N ALA A 236 14.50 -0.15 -4.39
CA ALA A 236 13.08 0.19 -4.40
C ALA A 236 12.47 0.24 -2.99
N GLY A 237 12.84 -0.71 -2.13
CA GLY A 237 12.44 -0.75 -0.72
C GLY A 237 12.93 0.47 0.06
N ILE A 238 14.19 0.86 -0.13
CA ILE A 238 14.77 2.06 0.48
C ILE A 238 14.02 3.31 0.02
N VAL A 239 13.78 3.47 -1.29
CA VAL A 239 13.02 4.60 -1.84
C VAL A 239 11.60 4.66 -1.26
N LEU A 240 10.92 3.51 -1.20
CA LEU A 240 9.57 3.42 -0.65
C LEU A 240 9.54 3.82 0.83
N ALA A 241 10.46 3.27 1.61
CA ALA A 241 10.50 3.48 3.04
C ALA A 241 10.94 4.91 3.38
N SER A 242 11.89 5.49 2.63
CA SER A 242 12.27 6.91 2.76
C SER A 242 11.11 7.85 2.40
N ARG A 243 10.34 7.54 1.35
CA ARG A 243 9.13 8.29 0.99
C ARG A 243 8.11 8.30 2.13
N LEU A 244 7.96 7.17 2.80
CA LEU A 244 7.05 7.03 3.94
C LEU A 244 7.67 7.47 5.27
N VAL A 245 8.98 7.73 5.38
CA VAL A 245 9.64 8.03 6.67
C VAL A 245 9.38 6.93 7.73
N SER A 246 9.02 5.73 7.28
CA SER A 246 8.68 4.57 8.11
C SER A 246 8.87 3.30 7.29
N ALA A 247 9.49 2.28 7.90
CA ALA A 247 9.59 0.95 7.31
C ALA A 247 8.45 0.07 7.81
N GLN A 248 7.50 -0.22 6.92
CA GLN A 248 6.39 -1.10 7.20
C GLN A 248 6.73 -2.55 6.81
N PRO A 249 6.58 -3.52 7.72
CA PRO A 249 6.96 -4.90 7.41
C PRO A 249 6.05 -5.57 6.37
N GLN A 250 4.85 -5.03 6.17
CA GLN A 250 3.92 -5.49 5.13
C GLN A 250 4.00 -4.67 3.83
N ALA A 251 4.89 -3.68 3.71
CA ALA A 251 5.02 -2.83 2.54
C ALA A 251 5.24 -3.63 1.24
N ALA A 252 4.94 -2.98 0.10
CA ALA A 252 5.15 -3.53 -1.24
C ALA A 252 4.48 -4.91 -1.47
N GLN A 253 3.35 -5.17 -0.80
CA GLN A 253 2.58 -6.39 -1.03
C GLN A 253 1.89 -6.33 -2.41
N GLY A 254 2.05 -7.37 -3.23
CA GLY A 254 1.50 -7.41 -4.58
C GLY A 254 2.32 -6.63 -5.61
N TYR A 255 3.36 -5.89 -5.19
CA TYR A 255 4.19 -5.11 -6.10
C TYR A 255 5.00 -6.03 -7.04
N GLU A 256 5.23 -7.29 -6.66
CA GLU A 256 5.78 -8.32 -7.55
C GLU A 256 4.90 -8.56 -8.78
N LEU A 257 3.57 -8.56 -8.63
CA LEU A 257 2.63 -8.72 -9.74
C LEU A 257 2.62 -7.46 -10.61
N ASP A 258 2.67 -6.28 -9.99
CA ASP A 258 2.76 -4.99 -10.69
C ASP A 258 4.05 -4.88 -11.49
N ALA A 259 5.18 -5.32 -10.93
CA ALA A 259 6.47 -5.31 -11.60
C ALA A 259 6.47 -6.26 -12.81
N ILE A 260 5.94 -7.48 -12.67
CA ILE A 260 5.79 -8.42 -13.79
C ILE A 260 4.86 -7.82 -14.87
N ALA A 261 3.73 -7.25 -14.46
CA ALA A 261 2.79 -6.59 -15.34
C ALA A 261 3.43 -5.43 -16.13
N ALA A 262 4.18 -4.55 -15.46
CA ALA A 262 4.93 -3.48 -16.10
C ALA A 262 5.90 -4.00 -17.16
N VAL A 263 6.64 -5.07 -16.85
CA VAL A 263 7.60 -5.70 -17.77
C VAL A 263 6.89 -6.30 -19.00
N VAL A 264 5.75 -6.99 -18.80
CA VAL A 264 4.98 -7.62 -19.87
C VAL A 264 4.25 -6.60 -20.75
N ILE A 265 3.58 -5.61 -20.15
CA ILE A 265 2.96 -4.48 -20.87
C ILE A 265 4.03 -3.71 -21.67
N GLY A 266 5.24 -3.59 -21.10
CA GLY A 266 6.43 -3.04 -21.74
C GLY A 266 6.97 -3.84 -22.92
N GLY A 267 6.44 -5.04 -23.18
CA GLY A 267 6.76 -5.87 -24.35
C GLY A 267 7.85 -6.91 -24.13
N ALA A 268 8.23 -7.21 -22.89
CA ALA A 268 9.08 -8.36 -22.60
C ALA A 268 8.30 -9.67 -22.62
N SER A 269 8.98 -10.76 -22.96
CA SER A 269 8.38 -12.10 -23.07
C SER A 269 8.62 -12.91 -21.80
N LEU A 270 7.54 -13.45 -21.21
CA LEU A 270 7.63 -14.42 -20.11
C LEU A 270 8.36 -15.72 -20.50
N ALA A 271 8.46 -16.02 -21.79
CA ALA A 271 9.24 -17.16 -22.28
C ALA A 271 10.76 -16.88 -22.34
N GLY A 272 11.19 -15.64 -22.08
CA GLY A 272 12.58 -15.22 -22.17
C GLY A 272 13.00 -14.69 -23.55
N GLY A 273 14.25 -14.24 -23.63
CA GLY A 273 14.91 -13.81 -24.87
C GLY A 273 14.49 -12.44 -25.42
N VAL A 274 13.45 -11.81 -24.86
CA VAL A 274 12.92 -10.50 -25.33
C VAL A 274 12.58 -9.61 -24.14
N GLY A 275 13.06 -8.37 -24.15
CA GLY A 275 12.76 -7.34 -23.16
C GLY A 275 13.73 -6.16 -23.28
N LYS A 276 13.35 -4.98 -22.80
CA LYS A 276 14.22 -3.79 -22.75
C LYS A 276 13.83 -2.93 -21.55
N ALA A 277 14.82 -2.30 -20.88
CA ALA A 277 14.57 -1.38 -19.78
C ALA A 277 13.62 -0.22 -20.19
N SER A 278 13.74 0.32 -21.41
CA SER A 278 12.84 1.39 -21.88
C SER A 278 11.39 0.93 -22.03
N GLY A 279 11.16 -0.32 -22.44
CA GLY A 279 9.82 -0.91 -22.50
C GLY A 279 9.22 -1.06 -21.10
N THR A 280 10.02 -1.59 -20.17
CA THR A 280 9.66 -1.73 -18.76
C THR A 280 9.25 -0.40 -18.12
N LEU A 281 10.01 0.67 -18.37
CA LEU A 281 9.66 2.01 -17.87
C LEU A 281 8.31 2.48 -18.40
N ILE A 282 8.06 2.31 -19.70
CA ILE A 282 6.78 2.68 -20.32
C ILE A 282 5.63 1.86 -19.70
N GLY A 283 5.81 0.56 -19.49
CA GLY A 283 4.82 -0.28 -18.84
C GLY A 283 4.51 0.14 -17.39
N ALA A 284 5.54 0.48 -16.61
CA ALA A 284 5.37 1.01 -15.26
C ALA A 284 4.63 2.36 -15.26
N LEU A 285 4.94 3.25 -16.20
CA LEU A 285 4.24 4.52 -16.38
C LEU A 285 2.77 4.33 -16.78
N ILE A 286 2.45 3.35 -17.64
CA ILE A 286 1.06 3.01 -17.99
C ILE A 286 0.27 2.64 -16.74
N LEU A 287 0.83 1.77 -15.89
CA LEU A 287 0.17 1.36 -14.65
C LEU A 287 0.02 2.52 -13.66
N ALA A 288 1.04 3.36 -13.52
CA ALA A 288 0.99 4.53 -12.64
C ALA A 288 -0.05 5.57 -13.12
N VAL A 289 -0.06 5.89 -14.41
CA VAL A 289 -1.07 6.78 -15.03
C VAL A 289 -2.48 6.22 -14.85
N LEU A 290 -2.66 4.91 -15.07
CA LEU A 290 -3.97 4.26 -14.92
C LEU A 290 -4.47 4.37 -13.47
N ARG A 291 -3.61 4.06 -12.48
CA ARG A 291 -3.95 4.19 -11.05
C ARG A 291 -4.28 5.62 -10.65
N ASN A 292 -3.41 6.56 -10.99
CA ASN A 292 -3.60 7.97 -10.67
C ASN A 292 -4.86 8.53 -11.34
N GLY A 293 -5.06 8.24 -12.63
CA GLY A 293 -6.22 8.68 -13.38
C GLY A 293 -7.54 8.13 -12.85
N LEU A 294 -7.62 6.82 -12.56
CA LEU A 294 -8.81 6.22 -11.95
C LEU A 294 -9.10 6.80 -10.56
N ASN A 295 -8.06 7.13 -9.79
CA ASN A 295 -8.22 7.77 -8.48
C ASN A 295 -8.74 9.21 -8.62
N LEU A 296 -8.22 10.00 -9.57
CA LEU A 296 -8.75 11.35 -9.87
C LEU A 296 -10.20 11.33 -10.35
N LEU A 297 -10.60 10.23 -11.00
CA LEU A 297 -11.99 9.98 -11.40
C LEU A 297 -12.84 9.39 -10.27
N SER A 298 -12.31 9.36 -9.03
CA SER A 298 -12.97 8.86 -7.83
C SER A 298 -13.44 7.40 -7.93
N VAL A 299 -12.78 6.58 -8.76
CA VAL A 299 -13.05 5.14 -8.85
C VAL A 299 -12.49 4.44 -7.61
N SER A 300 -13.29 3.60 -6.96
CA SER A 300 -12.85 2.91 -5.74
C SER A 300 -11.67 1.96 -6.00
N ALA A 301 -10.82 1.77 -4.98
CA ALA A 301 -9.64 0.92 -5.07
C ALA A 301 -9.97 -0.53 -5.51
N PHE A 302 -11.12 -1.07 -5.08
CA PHE A 302 -11.60 -2.39 -5.48
C PHE A 302 -11.81 -2.50 -7.00
N TRP A 303 -12.43 -1.50 -7.61
CA TRP A 303 -12.63 -1.47 -9.07
C TRP A 303 -11.33 -1.19 -9.82
N GLN A 304 -10.41 -0.41 -9.24
CA GLN A 304 -9.09 -0.20 -9.81
C GLN A 304 -8.34 -1.55 -9.97
N GLN A 305 -8.40 -2.44 -8.98
CA GLN A 305 -7.80 -3.76 -9.06
C GLN A 305 -8.37 -4.60 -10.21
N VAL A 306 -9.70 -4.57 -10.40
CA VAL A 306 -10.37 -5.27 -11.52
C VAL A 306 -9.88 -4.71 -12.86
N VAL A 307 -9.89 -3.39 -13.03
CA VAL A 307 -9.46 -2.73 -14.27
C VAL A 307 -8.01 -3.05 -14.59
N ILE A 308 -7.11 -2.96 -13.61
CA ILE A 308 -5.69 -3.28 -13.79
C ILE A 308 -5.52 -4.76 -14.16
N GLY A 309 -6.20 -5.68 -13.48
CA GLY A 309 -6.16 -7.11 -13.80
C GLY A 309 -6.61 -7.41 -15.24
N VAL A 310 -7.69 -6.78 -15.69
CA VAL A 310 -8.19 -6.91 -17.07
C VAL A 310 -7.18 -6.35 -18.08
N VAL A 311 -6.60 -5.18 -17.83
CA VAL A 311 -5.57 -4.58 -18.69
C VAL A 311 -4.35 -5.50 -18.82
N ILE A 312 -3.89 -6.10 -17.73
CA ILE A 312 -2.77 -7.05 -17.72
C ILE A 312 -3.12 -8.31 -18.53
N ALA A 313 -4.28 -8.91 -18.26
CA ALA A 313 -4.72 -10.13 -18.95
C ALA A 313 -4.80 -9.92 -20.47
N LEU A 314 -5.35 -8.77 -20.89
CA LEU A 314 -5.46 -8.41 -22.30
C LEU A 314 -4.11 -8.10 -22.92
N ALA A 315 -3.18 -7.46 -22.21
CA ALA A 315 -1.81 -7.24 -22.68
C ALA A 315 -1.09 -8.58 -22.94
N VAL A 316 -1.20 -9.54 -22.01
CA VAL A 316 -0.64 -10.89 -22.13
C VAL A 316 -1.30 -11.68 -23.27
N LEU A 317 -2.63 -11.59 -23.41
CA LEU A 317 -3.36 -12.27 -24.47
C LEU A 317 -2.93 -11.74 -25.85
N LEU A 318 -2.84 -10.43 -26.00
CA LEU A 318 -2.36 -9.79 -27.24
C LEU A 318 -0.92 -10.22 -27.57
N ASP A 319 -0.03 -10.31 -26.57
CA ASP A 319 1.32 -10.83 -26.77
C ASP A 319 1.33 -12.29 -27.25
N THR A 320 0.48 -13.13 -26.65
CA THR A 320 0.37 -14.56 -27.03
C THR A 320 -0.16 -14.73 -28.46
N LEU A 321 -1.17 -13.95 -28.84
CA LEU A 321 -1.73 -13.96 -30.20
C LEU A 321 -0.73 -13.43 -31.24
N ARG A 322 0.02 -12.37 -30.91
CA ARG A 322 1.10 -11.83 -31.76
C ARG A 322 2.14 -12.90 -32.08
N ARG A 323 2.53 -13.70 -31.08
CA ARG A 323 3.51 -14.77 -31.24
C ARG A 323 2.99 -15.89 -32.13
N LYS A 324 1.76 -16.38 -31.90
CA LYS A 324 1.16 -17.45 -32.72
C LYS A 324 1.02 -17.06 -34.20
N ALA A 325 0.73 -15.78 -34.47
CA ALA A 325 0.68 -15.25 -35.83
C ALA A 325 2.06 -15.11 -36.48
N GLY A 326 3.12 -14.84 -35.69
CA GLY A 326 4.49 -14.73 -36.18
C GLY A 326 5.15 -16.09 -36.48
N SER A 327 4.87 -17.12 -35.67
CA SER A 327 5.39 -18.48 -35.89
C SER A 327 4.72 -19.21 -37.05
N GLY A 328 3.45 -18.92 -37.37
CA GLY A 328 2.76 -19.48 -38.54
C GLY A 328 3.32 -19.01 -39.90
N ALA A 329 4.00 -17.86 -39.95
CA ALA A 329 4.66 -17.39 -41.17
C ALA A 329 6.01 -18.06 -41.44
N ALA A 330 6.67 -18.59 -40.40
CA ALA A 330 7.96 -19.28 -40.53
C ALA A 330 7.79 -20.77 -40.90
N SER A 331 6.66 -21.40 -40.56
CA SER A 331 6.36 -22.80 -40.89
C SER A 331 5.75 -23.01 -42.28
N ALA A 332 5.46 -21.94 -43.03
CA ALA A 332 4.90 -22.00 -44.38
C ALA A 332 5.94 -21.75 -45.50
N GLY A 333 7.23 -21.77 -45.17
CA GLY A 333 8.35 -21.53 -46.10
C GLY A 333 8.74 -22.73 -46.96
N GLY A 334 7.77 -23.52 -47.42
CA GLY A 334 7.96 -24.71 -48.25
C GLY A 334 7.11 -24.70 -49.52
N ALA A 335 7.12 -23.59 -50.28
CA ALA A 335 6.88 -23.57 -51.74
C ALA A 335 6.93 -22.13 -52.27
N SER A 336 7.83 -21.90 -53.22
CA SER A 336 7.79 -20.91 -54.32
C SER A 336 6.69 -19.81 -54.27
N ALA A 337 7.08 -18.59 -53.87
CA ALA A 337 6.43 -17.35 -54.32
C ALA A 337 7.41 -16.17 -54.28
N ALA A 338 7.37 -15.34 -55.34
CA ALA A 338 8.24 -14.19 -55.59
C ALA A 338 8.22 -13.11 -54.49
N PRO A 339 9.25 -12.25 -54.38
CA PRO A 339 9.40 -11.31 -53.26
C PRO A 339 8.46 -10.10 -53.42
N GLY A 340 7.25 -10.20 -52.87
CA GLY A 340 6.36 -9.08 -52.60
C GLY A 340 6.66 -8.46 -51.23
N ALA A 341 6.84 -7.13 -51.20
CA ALA A 341 7.21 -6.36 -50.02
C ALA A 341 6.39 -6.69 -48.75
N PRO A 342 7.00 -6.72 -47.54
CA PRO A 342 6.29 -7.04 -46.33
C PRO A 342 5.26 -5.94 -46.00
N GLY A 343 3.99 -6.34 -45.91
CA GLY A 343 2.85 -5.47 -45.62
C GLY A 343 3.00 -4.70 -44.30
N LYS A 344 3.34 -3.42 -44.40
CA LYS A 344 3.39 -2.44 -43.30
C LYS A 344 2.03 -2.24 -42.61
N GLY A 345 0.90 -2.58 -43.26
CA GLY A 345 -0.45 -2.35 -42.75
C GLY A 345 -0.88 -3.25 -41.59
N ARG A 346 -0.32 -4.46 -41.45
CA ARG A 346 -0.77 -5.46 -40.45
C ARG A 346 -0.15 -5.28 -39.07
N LYS A 347 1.02 -4.63 -38.98
CA LYS A 347 1.69 -4.31 -37.71
C LYS A 347 1.01 -3.13 -37.00
N GLY A 348 0.65 -2.08 -37.76
CA GLY A 348 0.00 -0.88 -37.22
C GLY A 348 -1.39 -1.13 -36.64
N ALA A 349 -2.22 -1.98 -37.27
CA ALA A 349 -3.56 -2.29 -36.77
C ALA A 349 -3.57 -3.02 -35.41
N MET A 350 -2.48 -3.70 -35.04
CA MET A 350 -2.43 -4.58 -33.86
C MET A 350 -1.65 -3.98 -32.67
N GLN A 351 -0.91 -2.89 -32.88
CA GLN A 351 -0.35 -2.03 -31.81
C GLN A 351 -1.44 -1.14 -31.18
N VAL A 352 -2.50 -0.85 -31.93
CA VAL A 352 -3.71 -0.14 -31.47
C VAL A 352 -4.47 -0.95 -30.39
N GLY A 353 -4.31 -2.28 -30.34
CA GLY A 353 -5.03 -3.15 -29.41
C GLY A 353 -4.82 -2.85 -27.91
N ILE A 354 -3.59 -2.58 -27.45
CA ILE A 354 -3.34 -2.26 -26.03
C ILE A 354 -3.89 -0.87 -25.69
N ALA A 355 -3.71 0.10 -26.60
CA ALA A 355 -4.23 1.45 -26.43
C ALA A 355 -5.76 1.48 -26.36
N VAL A 356 -6.43 0.72 -27.23
CA VAL A 356 -7.90 0.57 -27.24
C VAL A 356 -8.41 -0.15 -26.00
N VAL A 357 -7.69 -1.16 -25.51
CA VAL A 357 -8.05 -1.87 -24.28
C VAL A 357 -7.95 -0.95 -23.06
N CYS A 358 -6.83 -0.22 -22.90
CA CYS A 358 -6.68 0.72 -21.80
C CYS A 358 -7.76 1.80 -21.86
N LEU A 359 -8.04 2.33 -23.05
CA LEU A 359 -9.07 3.34 -23.26
C LEU A 359 -10.49 2.81 -22.97
N ALA A 360 -10.83 1.62 -23.45
CA ALA A 360 -12.14 1.01 -23.23
C ALA A 360 -12.38 0.67 -21.75
N ALA A 361 -11.36 0.17 -21.05
CA ALA A 361 -11.47 -0.13 -19.62
C ALA A 361 -11.65 1.14 -18.77
N VAL A 362 -10.96 2.22 -19.13
CA VAL A 362 -11.14 3.55 -18.53
C VAL A 362 -12.54 4.09 -18.79
N ILE A 363 -12.99 4.10 -20.05
CA ILE A 363 -14.31 4.64 -20.41
C ILE A 363 -15.41 3.84 -19.69
N ALA A 364 -15.32 2.51 -19.65
CA ALA A 364 -16.26 1.68 -18.90
C ALA A 364 -16.27 2.04 -17.40
N ALA A 365 -15.10 2.20 -16.77
CA ALA A 365 -15.01 2.61 -15.37
C ALA A 365 -15.61 4.00 -15.13
N VAL A 366 -15.38 4.97 -16.00
CA VAL A 366 -15.97 6.32 -15.85
C VAL A 366 -17.48 6.30 -16.05
N THR A 367 -17.96 5.63 -17.10
CA THR A 367 -19.38 5.69 -17.49
C THR A 367 -20.29 4.98 -16.48
N PHE A 368 -19.80 3.91 -15.84
CA PHE A 368 -20.57 3.19 -14.82
C PHE A 368 -20.56 3.85 -13.43
N PHE A 369 -19.54 4.67 -13.11
CA PHE A 369 -19.34 5.18 -11.74
C PHE A 369 -19.43 6.70 -11.58
N LYS A 370 -19.62 7.46 -12.67
CA LYS A 370 -19.87 8.91 -12.59
C LYS A 370 -21.31 9.19 -12.15
N SER A 371 -21.55 9.14 -10.84
CA SER A 371 -22.70 9.81 -10.23
C SER A 371 -22.36 11.29 -10.10
N GLY A 372 -23.00 12.12 -10.93
CA GLY A 372 -22.69 13.55 -11.01
C GLY A 372 -23.07 14.32 -9.75
N SER A 373 -22.22 15.28 -9.39
CA SER A 373 -22.63 16.50 -8.73
C SER A 373 -21.90 17.65 -9.43
N SER A 374 -22.67 18.45 -10.16
CA SER A 374 -22.24 19.74 -10.72
C SER A 374 -22.70 20.83 -9.75
N GLY A 375 -21.76 21.47 -9.06
CA GLY A 375 -22.04 22.60 -8.18
C GLY A 375 -20.79 23.20 -7.56
N THR A 376 -20.86 24.49 -7.21
CA THR A 376 -19.89 25.28 -6.42
C THR A 376 -19.88 24.85 -4.94
N THR A 377 -19.76 23.55 -4.70
CA THR A 377 -19.79 22.92 -3.38
C THR A 377 -18.38 22.68 -2.87
N THR A 378 -18.13 22.97 -1.58
CA THR A 378 -16.85 22.67 -0.91
C THR A 378 -16.46 21.21 -1.16
N LYS A 379 -15.23 20.98 -1.61
CA LYS A 379 -14.68 19.66 -1.91
C LYS A 379 -13.84 19.18 -0.74
N VAL A 380 -14.16 18.00 -0.21
CA VAL A 380 -13.44 17.37 0.89
C VAL A 380 -12.96 16.00 0.47
N GLY A 381 -11.66 15.75 0.59
CA GLY A 381 -11.08 14.40 0.42
C GLY A 381 -11.03 13.67 1.76
N MET A 382 -11.43 12.41 1.81
CA MET A 382 -11.33 11.56 3.00
C MET A 382 -10.57 10.27 2.68
N SER A 383 -9.39 10.09 3.26
CA SER A 383 -8.64 8.82 3.15
C SER A 383 -8.79 8.01 4.43
N LEU A 384 -9.37 6.81 4.30
CA LEU A 384 -9.53 5.84 5.38
C LEU A 384 -8.45 4.76 5.32
N SER A 385 -8.00 4.28 6.48
CA SER A 385 -6.97 3.24 6.55
C SER A 385 -7.42 1.92 5.92
N THR A 386 -8.68 1.51 6.15
CA THR A 386 -9.27 0.32 5.55
C THR A 386 -10.80 0.39 5.57
N LEU A 387 -11.48 -0.20 4.58
CA LEU A 387 -12.92 -0.48 4.63
C LEU A 387 -13.25 -1.96 4.93
N ASN A 388 -12.26 -2.78 5.25
CA ASN A 388 -12.47 -4.18 5.66
C ASN A 388 -12.88 -4.32 7.13
N ASN A 389 -12.90 -3.22 7.89
CA ASN A 389 -13.32 -3.18 9.29
C ASN A 389 -14.66 -2.41 9.41
N PRO A 390 -15.70 -3.01 10.03
CA PRO A 390 -17.00 -2.36 10.23
C PRO A 390 -16.93 -0.98 10.89
N PHE A 391 -15.96 -0.74 11.78
CA PHE A 391 -15.76 0.56 12.43
C PHE A 391 -15.52 1.68 11.40
N PHE A 392 -14.63 1.46 10.42
CA PHE A 392 -14.35 2.47 9.40
C PHE A 392 -15.44 2.55 8.33
N VAL A 393 -16.21 1.48 8.13
CA VAL A 393 -17.43 1.53 7.29
C VAL A 393 -18.47 2.45 7.93
N GLN A 394 -18.77 2.30 9.22
CA GLN A 394 -19.68 3.19 9.94
C GLN A 394 -19.16 4.63 9.96
N MET A 395 -17.85 4.83 10.11
CA MET A 395 -17.24 6.16 10.03
C MET A 395 -17.44 6.80 8.66
N LYS A 396 -17.24 6.05 7.57
CA LYS A 396 -17.54 6.51 6.21
C LYS A 396 -19.00 6.90 6.07
N GLU A 397 -19.93 6.06 6.53
CA GLU A 397 -21.36 6.30 6.41
C GLU A 397 -21.80 7.56 7.17
N GLY A 398 -21.28 7.76 8.38
CA GLY A 398 -21.51 8.97 9.16
C GLY A 398 -20.98 10.22 8.46
N ALA A 399 -19.77 10.15 7.90
CA ALA A 399 -19.19 11.23 7.11
C ALA A 399 -20.01 11.54 5.83
N GLN A 400 -20.43 10.52 5.09
CA GLN A 400 -21.25 10.68 3.87
C GLN A 400 -22.63 11.26 4.17
N LYS A 401 -23.26 10.84 5.26
CA LYS A 401 -24.55 11.38 5.70
C LYS A 401 -24.43 12.88 6.04
N GLU A 402 -23.38 13.27 6.76
CA GLU A 402 -23.12 14.67 7.08
C GLU A 402 -22.78 15.49 5.82
N ALA A 403 -21.94 14.95 4.93
CA ALA A 403 -21.59 15.61 3.68
C ALA A 403 -22.82 15.92 2.82
N LYS A 404 -23.74 14.95 2.70
CA LYS A 404 -25.00 15.12 1.98
C LYS A 404 -25.91 16.15 2.65
N ALA A 405 -25.96 16.19 3.99
CA ALA A 405 -26.74 17.16 4.74
C ALA A 405 -26.19 18.60 4.62
N ALA A 406 -24.86 18.74 4.62
CA ALA A 406 -24.17 20.01 4.46
C ALA A 406 -24.04 20.48 3.00
N GLY A 407 -24.43 19.63 2.03
CA GLY A 407 -24.31 19.93 0.60
C GLY A 407 -22.86 20.08 0.13
N ILE A 408 -21.93 19.28 0.68
CA ILE A 408 -20.52 19.28 0.25
C ILE A 408 -20.20 18.06 -0.61
N ASP A 409 -19.17 18.17 -1.43
CA ASP A 409 -18.66 17.06 -2.25
C ASP A 409 -17.59 16.29 -1.46
N LEU A 410 -17.93 15.09 -0.98
CA LEU A 410 -17.03 14.24 -0.19
C LEU A 410 -16.55 13.05 -1.02
N THR A 411 -15.26 13.06 -1.36
CA THR A 411 -14.59 11.93 -2.00
C THR A 411 -13.93 11.04 -0.94
N VAL A 412 -14.43 9.81 -0.77
CA VAL A 412 -13.84 8.85 0.17
C VAL A 412 -13.00 7.80 -0.55
N THR A 413 -11.76 7.60 -0.09
CA THR A 413 -10.83 6.59 -0.61
C THR A 413 -10.44 5.58 0.48
N ASP A 414 -10.21 4.33 0.07
CA ASP A 414 -9.75 3.23 0.92
C ASP A 414 -8.26 2.96 0.66
N ALA A 415 -7.42 3.08 1.69
CA ALA A 415 -6.00 2.79 1.61
C ALA A 415 -5.66 1.29 1.70
N GLN A 416 -6.62 0.43 2.04
CA GLN A 416 -6.46 -1.03 2.10
C GLN A 416 -5.32 -1.50 3.03
N ASN A 417 -5.07 -0.75 4.12
CA ASN A 417 -3.93 -0.91 5.02
C ASN A 417 -2.55 -0.75 4.34
N ASP A 418 -2.47 -0.13 3.17
CA ASP A 418 -1.23 0.21 2.49
C ASP A 418 -0.95 1.72 2.64
N ALA A 419 0.11 2.07 3.37
CA ALA A 419 0.45 3.47 3.59
C ALA A 419 0.98 4.17 2.33
N SER A 420 1.57 3.43 1.39
CA SER A 420 1.98 3.96 0.08
C SER A 420 0.75 4.36 -0.73
N GLN A 421 -0.29 3.55 -0.68
CA GLN A 421 -1.59 3.86 -1.28
C GLN A 421 -2.24 5.07 -0.60
N GLN A 422 -2.21 5.15 0.74
CA GLN A 422 -2.68 6.34 1.45
C GLN A 422 -1.90 7.61 1.08
N ALA A 423 -0.58 7.53 1.00
CA ALA A 423 0.27 8.64 0.57
C ALA A 423 -0.11 9.12 -0.84
N ASN A 424 -0.33 8.19 -1.78
CA ASN A 424 -0.82 8.50 -3.13
C ASN A 424 -2.20 9.19 -3.11
N GLN A 425 -3.10 8.78 -2.21
CA GLN A 425 -4.42 9.39 -2.07
C GLN A 425 -4.33 10.84 -1.57
N LEU A 426 -3.51 11.12 -0.56
CA LEU A 426 -3.29 12.48 -0.05
C LEU A 426 -2.65 13.38 -1.11
N GLU A 427 -1.68 12.87 -1.86
CA GLU A 427 -1.06 13.56 -2.99
C GLU A 427 -2.10 13.89 -4.06
N ASN A 428 -2.98 12.94 -4.40
CA ASN A 428 -4.02 13.15 -5.40
C ASN A 428 -5.08 14.17 -4.94
N PHE A 429 -5.51 14.12 -3.67
CA PHE A 429 -6.40 15.16 -3.10
C PHE A 429 -5.76 16.54 -3.19
N THR A 430 -4.47 16.62 -2.84
CA THR A 430 -3.69 17.86 -2.95
C THR A 430 -3.64 18.38 -4.39
N SER A 431 -3.43 17.49 -5.36
CA SER A 431 -3.42 17.83 -6.79
C SER A 431 -4.78 18.23 -7.36
N SER A 432 -5.86 17.62 -6.89
CA SER A 432 -7.23 17.93 -7.34
C SER A 432 -7.81 19.21 -6.73
N GLY A 433 -7.04 19.89 -5.87
CA GLY A 433 -7.46 21.14 -5.25
C GLY A 433 -8.69 21.01 -4.36
N VAL A 434 -8.77 19.96 -3.52
CA VAL A 434 -9.80 19.90 -2.48
C VAL A 434 -9.60 21.02 -1.46
N ASP A 435 -10.67 21.51 -0.85
CA ASP A 435 -10.63 22.62 0.11
C ASP A 435 -10.13 22.16 1.50
N SER A 436 -10.27 20.86 1.81
CA SER A 436 -9.70 20.24 3.02
C SER A 436 -9.58 18.72 2.88
N VAL A 437 -8.74 18.11 3.71
CA VAL A 437 -8.55 16.65 3.75
C VAL A 437 -8.85 16.09 5.13
N ILE A 438 -9.60 15.01 5.20
CA ILE A 438 -9.74 14.14 6.36
C ILE A 438 -8.84 12.93 6.15
N VAL A 439 -8.05 12.58 7.16
CA VAL A 439 -7.23 11.38 7.11
C VAL A 439 -7.41 10.55 8.36
N ASN A 440 -7.70 9.26 8.17
CA ASN A 440 -7.51 8.23 9.17
C ASN A 440 -6.24 7.44 8.83
N PRO A 441 -5.11 7.71 9.52
CA PRO A 441 -3.81 7.13 9.20
C PRO A 441 -3.77 5.59 9.22
N VAL A 442 -3.20 4.99 8.17
CA VAL A 442 -2.73 3.60 8.18
C VAL A 442 -1.61 3.47 9.22
N ASP A 443 -0.66 4.40 9.18
CA ASP A 443 0.45 4.55 10.12
C ASP A 443 0.70 6.05 10.40
N SER A 444 0.88 6.40 11.67
CA SER A 444 0.94 7.79 12.12
C SER A 444 2.18 8.53 11.64
N ASP A 445 3.30 7.83 11.42
CA ASP A 445 4.51 8.42 10.85
C ASP A 445 4.45 8.46 9.31
N ALA A 446 3.95 7.38 8.69
CA ALA A 446 3.92 7.23 7.23
C ALA A 446 3.05 8.24 6.48
N VAL A 447 1.99 8.70 7.13
CA VAL A 447 1.07 9.69 6.55
C VAL A 447 1.64 11.12 6.62
N GLY A 448 2.62 11.36 7.50
CA GLY A 448 3.18 12.69 7.79
C GLY A 448 3.66 13.46 6.55
N PRO A 449 4.45 12.87 5.64
CA PRO A 449 4.85 13.52 4.38
C PRO A 449 3.68 14.01 3.54
N GLY A 450 2.63 13.18 3.38
CA GLY A 450 1.42 13.56 2.64
C GLY A 450 0.70 14.75 3.28
N VAL A 451 0.58 14.76 4.61
CA VAL A 451 -0.01 15.89 5.36
C VAL A 451 0.82 17.17 5.23
N ARG A 452 2.16 17.07 5.28
CA ARG A 452 3.04 18.23 5.04
C ARG A 452 2.87 18.79 3.63
N ASN A 453 2.70 17.94 2.62
CA ASN A 453 2.48 18.39 1.25
C ASN A 453 1.13 19.09 1.08
N ALA A 454 0.05 18.57 1.68
CA ALA A 454 -1.24 19.24 1.72
C ALA A 454 -1.14 20.63 2.41
N ASN A 455 -0.49 20.69 3.58
CA ASN A 455 -0.27 21.95 4.30
C ASN A 455 0.53 22.97 3.47
N LYS A 456 1.58 22.54 2.75
CA LYS A 456 2.35 23.42 1.84
C LYS A 456 1.50 23.97 0.70
N ALA A 457 0.50 23.20 0.25
CA ALA A 457 -0.47 23.64 -0.76
C ALA A 457 -1.61 24.50 -0.18
N GLY A 458 -1.59 24.82 1.12
CA GLY A 458 -2.62 25.59 1.79
C GLY A 458 -3.89 24.80 2.12
N ILE A 459 -3.86 23.47 2.00
CA ILE A 459 -5.01 22.59 2.25
C ILE A 459 -4.95 22.10 3.70
N PRO A 460 -5.91 22.49 4.56
CA PRO A 460 -5.94 22.06 5.94
C PRO A 460 -6.29 20.56 6.05
N VAL A 461 -5.64 19.88 7.00
CA VAL A 461 -5.83 18.45 7.25
C VAL A 461 -6.43 18.19 8.63
N VAL A 462 -7.53 17.44 8.67
CA VAL A 462 -8.18 16.91 9.88
C VAL A 462 -7.77 15.45 10.05
N ALA A 463 -7.18 15.12 11.20
CA ALA A 463 -6.94 13.73 11.57
C ALA A 463 -8.19 13.13 12.22
N ALA A 464 -8.51 11.88 11.88
CA ALA A 464 -9.66 11.15 12.40
C ALA A 464 -9.22 9.81 12.99
N ASP A 465 -9.68 9.51 14.21
CA ASP A 465 -9.40 8.31 15.01
C ASP A 465 -7.93 8.16 15.45
N ARG A 466 -6.97 8.28 14.52
CA ARG A 466 -5.52 8.22 14.79
C ARG A 466 -4.86 9.56 14.50
N GLY A 467 -3.89 9.91 15.34
CA GLY A 467 -3.07 11.10 15.17
C GLY A 467 -2.05 10.96 14.03
N VAL A 468 -1.51 12.11 13.62
CA VAL A 468 -0.42 12.21 12.64
C VAL A 468 0.84 12.69 13.36
N ASN A 469 1.94 11.97 13.21
CA ASN A 469 3.23 12.34 13.75
C ASN A 469 3.98 13.23 12.74
N LYS A 470 4.86 14.10 13.25
CA LYS A 470 5.78 14.94 12.44
C LYS A 470 5.07 15.80 11.36
N ALA A 471 3.79 16.11 11.53
CA ALA A 471 3.05 17.04 10.68
C ALA A 471 1.96 17.77 11.48
N LYS A 472 1.60 18.98 11.05
CA LYS A 472 0.54 19.77 11.67
C LYS A 472 -0.83 19.35 11.10
N THR A 473 -1.79 19.14 11.97
CA THR A 473 -3.21 18.98 11.61
C THR A 473 -4.01 20.15 12.19
N SER A 474 -5.13 20.49 11.57
CA SER A 474 -6.06 21.50 12.08
C SER A 474 -6.72 21.04 13.37
N THR A 475 -7.04 19.75 13.44
CA THR A 475 -7.53 19.07 14.65
C THR A 475 -7.31 17.57 14.56
N LEU A 476 -7.41 16.88 15.70
CA LEU A 476 -7.60 15.44 15.79
C LEU A 476 -8.99 15.15 16.37
N VAL A 477 -9.85 14.51 15.57
CA VAL A 477 -11.15 14.00 15.99
C VAL A 477 -10.99 12.55 16.43
N ALA A 478 -11.07 12.26 17.72
CA ALA A 478 -10.87 10.91 18.25
C ALA A 478 -11.80 10.61 19.43
N SER A 479 -12.04 9.33 19.72
CA SER A 479 -12.84 8.89 20.86
C SER A 479 -12.25 9.39 22.19
N ASP A 480 -13.11 9.81 23.12
CA ASP A 480 -12.66 10.20 24.47
C ASP A 480 -12.31 9.00 25.34
N ASN A 481 -11.11 8.44 25.16
CA ASN A 481 -10.64 7.28 25.90
C ASN A 481 -10.58 7.52 27.42
N VAL A 482 -10.26 8.74 27.86
CA VAL A 482 -10.18 9.08 29.29
C VAL A 482 -11.58 9.12 29.90
N ALA A 483 -12.54 9.78 29.26
CA ALA A 483 -13.92 9.76 29.72
C ALA A 483 -14.51 8.34 29.65
N GLY A 484 -14.18 7.58 28.61
CA GLY A 484 -14.55 6.18 28.48
C GLY A 484 -14.04 5.31 29.61
N GLY A 485 -12.77 5.46 30.00
CA GLY A 485 -12.20 4.75 31.14
C GLY A 485 -12.96 5.08 32.44
N LYS A 486 -13.31 6.35 32.65
CA LYS A 486 -14.15 6.77 33.79
C LYS A 486 -15.54 6.14 33.76
N LEU A 487 -16.16 6.09 32.58
CA LEU A 487 -17.47 5.43 32.38
C LEU A 487 -17.38 3.93 32.65
N ALA A 488 -16.32 3.25 32.21
CA ALA A 488 -16.08 1.85 32.53
C ALA A 488 -15.94 1.62 34.04
N ALA A 489 -15.16 2.47 34.72
CA ALA A 489 -14.99 2.40 36.18
C ALA A 489 -16.32 2.58 36.91
N LYS A 490 -17.10 3.60 36.56
CA LYS A 490 -18.44 3.82 37.12
C LYS A 490 -19.37 2.63 36.86
N THR A 491 -19.40 2.14 35.62
CA THR A 491 -20.28 1.03 35.21
C THR A 491 -19.98 -0.24 35.99
N LEU A 492 -18.69 -0.57 36.15
CA LEU A 492 -18.28 -1.72 36.94
C LEU A 492 -18.60 -1.51 38.43
N ALA A 493 -18.30 -0.33 38.98
CA ALA A 493 -18.54 -0.02 40.38
C ALA A 493 -20.02 -0.06 40.76
N ASP A 494 -20.90 0.51 39.93
CA ASP A 494 -22.35 0.48 40.12
C ASP A 494 -22.87 -0.97 40.15
N ARG A 495 -22.34 -1.83 39.26
CA ARG A 495 -22.72 -3.25 39.22
C ARG A 495 -22.26 -4.02 40.44
N LEU A 496 -21.12 -3.64 41.02
CA LEU A 496 -20.57 -4.23 42.24
C LEU A 496 -21.20 -3.66 43.52
N GLY A 497 -22.05 -2.64 43.42
CA GLY A 497 -22.58 -1.94 44.59
C GLY A 497 -21.49 -1.19 45.37
N GLY A 498 -20.46 -0.71 44.68
CA GLY A 498 -19.39 0.14 45.24
C GLY A 498 -18.28 -0.57 46.01
N LYS A 499 -18.25 -1.91 46.07
CA LYS A 499 -17.24 -2.68 46.83
C LYS A 499 -16.78 -3.96 46.14
N GLY A 500 -15.55 -4.40 46.41
CA GLY A 500 -15.04 -5.70 45.97
C GLY A 500 -13.63 -5.66 45.39
N SER A 501 -13.16 -6.79 44.88
CA SER A 501 -11.83 -6.93 44.28
C SER A 501 -11.93 -7.07 42.76
N ILE A 502 -11.15 -6.29 42.00
CA ILE A 502 -11.19 -6.29 40.54
C ILE A 502 -9.83 -6.52 39.90
N ILE A 503 -9.84 -7.05 38.67
CA ILE A 503 -8.67 -7.17 37.80
C ILE A 503 -8.79 -6.16 36.65
N VAL A 504 -7.66 -5.59 36.24
CA VAL A 504 -7.55 -4.74 35.04
C VAL A 504 -6.65 -5.40 34.01
N LEU A 505 -7.19 -5.68 32.82
CA LEU A 505 -6.42 -6.12 31.66
C LEU A 505 -6.07 -4.93 30.78
N GLN A 506 -4.78 -4.66 30.65
CA GLN A 506 -4.27 -3.54 29.88
C GLN A 506 -4.00 -3.92 28.43
N GLY A 507 -4.16 -2.97 27.54
CA GLY A 507 -3.79 -3.11 26.15
C GLY A 507 -2.30 -3.23 25.91
N THR A 508 -1.91 -2.97 24.66
CA THR A 508 -0.48 -2.93 24.32
C THR A 508 0.20 -1.79 25.08
N ALA A 509 1.20 -2.16 25.90
CA ALA A 509 2.01 -1.21 26.65
C ALA A 509 2.62 -0.14 25.72
N GLY A 510 2.48 1.13 26.10
CA GLY A 510 2.99 2.26 25.34
C GLY A 510 2.04 2.82 24.26
N THR A 511 0.86 2.23 24.04
CA THR A 511 -0.16 2.84 23.15
C THR A 511 -0.94 3.95 23.84
N SER A 512 -1.35 4.99 23.10
CA SER A 512 -2.18 6.07 23.64
C SER A 512 -3.53 5.55 24.15
N ALA A 513 -4.19 4.67 23.41
CA ALA A 513 -5.44 4.04 23.82
C ALA A 513 -5.33 3.33 25.18
N SER A 514 -4.31 2.49 25.37
CA SER A 514 -4.10 1.80 26.66
C SER A 514 -3.82 2.80 27.79
N ARG A 515 -2.91 3.76 27.56
CA ARG A 515 -2.61 4.79 28.58
C ARG A 515 -3.84 5.60 28.98
N GLU A 516 -4.62 6.06 28.01
CA GLU A 516 -5.77 6.95 28.24
C GLU A 516 -6.95 6.23 28.87
N ARG A 517 -7.30 5.02 28.37
CA ARG A 517 -8.38 4.20 28.94
C ARG A 517 -8.02 3.76 30.36
N GLY A 518 -6.79 3.29 30.57
CA GLY A 518 -6.27 2.91 31.89
C GLY A 518 -6.23 4.10 32.86
N ALA A 519 -5.71 5.25 32.45
CA ALA A 519 -5.70 6.46 33.28
C ALA A 519 -7.11 6.95 33.62
N GLY A 520 -8.03 6.92 32.65
CA GLY A 520 -9.44 7.22 32.86
C GLY A 520 -10.09 6.30 33.90
N PHE A 521 -9.87 4.99 33.77
CA PHE A 521 -10.40 4.00 34.69
C PHE A 521 -9.83 4.17 36.09
N ALA A 522 -8.50 4.30 36.22
CA ALA A 522 -7.83 4.51 37.49
C ALA A 522 -8.26 5.81 38.18
N ALA A 523 -8.56 6.88 37.41
CA ALA A 523 -9.11 8.11 37.96
C ALA A 523 -10.57 7.94 38.40
N GLY A 524 -11.40 7.25 37.61
CA GLY A 524 -12.81 7.04 37.89
C GLY A 524 -13.05 6.14 39.10
N ILE A 525 -12.25 5.08 39.26
CA ILE A 525 -12.45 4.10 40.34
C ILE A 525 -12.10 4.66 41.73
N LYS A 526 -11.29 5.74 41.81
CA LYS A 526 -10.97 6.42 43.07
C LYS A 526 -12.20 6.96 43.81
N ALA A 527 -13.32 7.17 43.11
CA ALA A 527 -14.59 7.54 43.73
C ALA A 527 -15.22 6.40 44.55
N TYR A 528 -14.70 5.17 44.44
CA TYR A 528 -15.21 3.95 45.09
C TYR A 528 -14.07 3.28 45.90
N PRO A 529 -13.72 3.82 47.08
CA PRO A 529 -12.53 3.38 47.83
C PRO A 529 -12.61 1.92 48.32
N ASP A 530 -13.82 1.34 48.41
CA ASP A 530 -14.03 -0.06 48.79
C ASP A 530 -13.86 -1.05 47.63
N ILE A 531 -13.55 -0.55 46.42
CA ILE A 531 -13.12 -1.38 45.29
C ILE A 531 -11.60 -1.41 45.21
N LYS A 532 -11.02 -2.60 45.30
CA LYS A 532 -9.57 -2.82 45.25
C LYS A 532 -9.16 -3.44 43.92
N ILE A 533 -8.23 -2.80 43.21
CA ILE A 533 -7.56 -3.42 42.07
C ILE A 533 -6.52 -4.40 42.62
N VAL A 534 -6.76 -5.70 42.48
CA VAL A 534 -5.87 -6.74 43.00
C VAL A 534 -4.79 -7.15 42.01
N ALA A 535 -5.03 -6.96 40.71
CA ALA A 535 -4.02 -7.14 39.68
C ALA A 535 -4.29 -6.24 38.47
N THR A 536 -3.21 -5.77 37.86
CA THR A 536 -3.20 -5.07 36.57
C THR A 536 -2.15 -5.75 35.70
N GLN A 537 -2.55 -6.32 34.56
CA GLN A 537 -1.60 -6.99 33.65
C GLN A 537 -1.90 -6.68 32.18
N PRO A 538 -0.87 -6.45 31.34
CA PRO A 538 -1.04 -6.34 29.91
C PRO A 538 -1.50 -7.66 29.27
N ALA A 539 -2.48 -7.57 28.37
CA ALA A 539 -2.92 -8.62 27.45
C ALA A 539 -2.94 -8.13 26.00
N ASP A 540 -2.30 -7.00 25.72
CA ASP A 540 -1.91 -6.51 24.38
C ASP A 540 -3.04 -6.27 23.37
N PHE A 541 -4.27 -6.08 23.82
CA PHE A 541 -5.48 -6.01 22.97
C PHE A 541 -5.78 -7.33 22.22
N ASP A 542 -5.21 -8.44 22.67
CA ASP A 542 -5.32 -9.74 22.02
C ASP A 542 -6.22 -10.70 22.82
N ARG A 543 -7.13 -11.38 22.13
CA ARG A 543 -8.12 -12.29 22.72
C ARG A 543 -7.48 -13.51 23.38
N THR A 544 -6.46 -14.09 22.77
CA THR A 544 -5.77 -15.28 23.28
C THR A 544 -4.95 -14.94 24.50
N LYS A 545 -4.18 -13.84 24.45
CA LYS A 545 -3.47 -13.33 25.62
C LYS A 545 -4.41 -12.93 26.74
N GLY A 546 -5.57 -12.34 26.43
CA GLY A 546 -6.60 -12.03 27.41
C GLY A 546 -7.08 -13.27 28.17
N LEU A 547 -7.27 -14.39 27.46
CA LEU A 547 -7.60 -15.69 28.06
C LEU A 547 -6.46 -16.20 28.95
N ASP A 548 -5.22 -16.22 28.45
CA ASP A 548 -4.08 -16.77 29.17
C ASP A 548 -3.77 -15.98 30.45
N VAL A 549 -3.73 -14.65 30.35
CA VAL A 549 -3.48 -13.74 31.47
C VAL A 549 -4.59 -13.87 32.52
N MET A 550 -5.86 -13.86 32.10
CA MET A 550 -6.97 -14.01 33.04
C MET A 550 -6.96 -15.38 33.73
N THR A 551 -6.67 -16.45 32.99
CA THR A 551 -6.56 -17.81 33.55
C THR A 551 -5.50 -17.87 34.64
N ASN A 552 -4.33 -17.28 34.41
CA ASN A 552 -3.25 -17.22 35.41
C ASN A 552 -3.63 -16.36 36.62
N LEU A 553 -4.28 -15.21 36.40
CA LEU A 553 -4.71 -14.33 37.49
C LEU A 553 -5.80 -14.95 38.36
N LEU A 554 -6.69 -15.76 37.80
CA LEU A 554 -7.72 -16.49 38.57
C LEU A 554 -7.12 -17.53 39.53
N GLN A 555 -5.94 -18.08 39.24
CA GLN A 555 -5.26 -19.01 40.15
C GLN A 555 -4.78 -18.30 41.42
N SER A 556 -4.26 -17.07 41.29
CA SER A 556 -3.78 -16.26 42.41
C SER A 556 -4.88 -15.42 43.07
N HIS A 557 -5.98 -15.16 42.36
CA HIS A 557 -7.09 -14.32 42.82
C HIS A 557 -8.46 -14.97 42.53
N PRO A 558 -8.78 -16.14 43.11
CA PRO A 558 -10.01 -16.88 42.79
C PRO A 558 -11.30 -16.17 43.24
N GLY A 559 -11.19 -15.22 44.18
CA GLY A 559 -12.29 -14.48 44.79
C GLY A 559 -12.59 -13.10 44.18
N ILE A 560 -12.12 -12.83 42.96
CA ILE A 560 -12.41 -11.55 42.29
C ILE A 560 -13.92 -11.36 42.06
N ASN A 561 -14.33 -10.10 42.03
CA ASN A 561 -15.72 -9.70 41.87
C ASN A 561 -15.96 -9.04 40.51
N GLY A 562 -14.95 -8.50 39.84
CA GLY A 562 -15.13 -7.87 38.53
C GLY A 562 -13.85 -7.80 37.71
N VAL A 563 -14.03 -7.57 36.41
CA VAL A 563 -12.92 -7.38 35.46
C VAL A 563 -13.19 -6.16 34.61
N PHE A 564 -12.18 -5.32 34.45
CA PHE A 564 -12.13 -4.32 33.39
C PHE A 564 -11.06 -4.72 32.37
N ALA A 565 -11.41 -4.71 31.10
CA ALA A 565 -10.46 -4.88 30.01
C ALA A 565 -10.49 -3.63 29.13
N GLU A 566 -9.31 -3.10 28.81
CA GLU A 566 -9.18 -1.88 28.00
C GLU A 566 -9.64 -2.06 26.55
N ASN A 567 -10.00 -3.28 26.11
CA ASN A 567 -10.74 -3.52 24.88
C ASN A 567 -11.63 -4.79 24.94
N ASP A 568 -12.52 -4.94 23.96
CA ASP A 568 -13.45 -6.07 23.87
C ASP A 568 -12.74 -7.41 23.59
N GLU A 569 -11.65 -7.43 22.83
CA GLU A 569 -10.92 -8.69 22.55
C GLU A 569 -10.38 -9.33 23.82
N MET A 570 -9.70 -8.55 24.67
CA MET A 570 -9.23 -9.02 25.97
C MET A 570 -10.39 -9.35 26.90
N ALA A 571 -11.49 -8.57 26.83
CA ALA A 571 -12.71 -8.85 27.61
C ALA A 571 -13.30 -10.21 27.24
N LEU A 572 -13.38 -10.55 25.95
CA LEU A 572 -13.87 -11.83 25.45
C LEU A 572 -12.95 -12.99 25.85
N GLY A 573 -11.63 -12.76 25.85
CA GLY A 573 -10.66 -13.69 26.43
C GLY A 573 -10.91 -13.95 27.92
N ALA A 574 -11.14 -12.89 28.70
CA ALA A 574 -11.47 -12.99 30.12
C ALA A 574 -12.81 -13.68 30.39
N VAL A 575 -13.84 -13.39 29.58
CA VAL A 575 -15.14 -14.07 29.61
C VAL A 575 -14.96 -15.57 29.43
N LYS A 576 -14.11 -15.98 28.47
CA LYS A 576 -13.80 -17.40 28.25
C LYS A 576 -13.07 -18.03 29.44
N ALA A 577 -12.13 -17.33 30.07
CA ALA A 577 -11.44 -17.80 31.28
C ALA A 577 -12.38 -17.97 32.48
N LEU A 578 -13.33 -17.05 32.64
CA LEU A 578 -14.30 -17.04 33.73
C LEU A 578 -15.41 -18.08 33.56
N GLY A 579 -15.66 -18.54 32.33
CA GLY A 579 -16.70 -19.52 32.03
C GLY A 579 -18.08 -19.07 32.50
N SER A 580 -18.75 -19.92 33.27
CA SER A 580 -20.12 -19.64 33.76
C SER A 580 -20.22 -18.48 34.75
N LYS A 581 -19.10 -18.01 35.32
CA LYS A 581 -19.06 -16.85 36.22
C LYS A 581 -19.19 -15.52 35.47
N ALA A 582 -18.79 -15.49 34.19
CA ALA A 582 -18.74 -14.28 33.37
C ALA A 582 -20.13 -13.65 33.22
N GLY A 583 -20.22 -12.33 33.46
CA GLY A 583 -21.45 -11.54 33.29
C GLY A 583 -22.53 -11.79 34.36
N LYS A 584 -22.45 -12.90 35.10
CA LYS A 584 -23.38 -13.26 36.18
C LYS A 584 -22.85 -12.85 37.56
N THR A 585 -21.85 -13.59 38.04
CA THR A 585 -21.24 -13.35 39.37
C THR A 585 -20.00 -12.47 39.29
N VAL A 586 -19.33 -12.47 38.13
CA VAL A 586 -18.20 -11.60 37.84
C VAL A 586 -18.54 -10.76 36.59
N PRO A 587 -19.08 -9.53 36.76
CA PRO A 587 -19.21 -8.60 35.65
C PRO A 587 -17.86 -8.32 34.99
N VAL A 588 -17.86 -8.40 33.66
CA VAL A 588 -16.73 -7.99 32.81
C VAL A 588 -17.16 -6.75 32.04
N VAL A 589 -16.39 -5.68 32.12
CA VAL A 589 -16.59 -4.46 31.32
C VAL A 589 -15.48 -4.37 30.29
N GLY A 590 -15.87 -4.35 29.02
CA GLY A 590 -15.00 -4.14 27.87
C GLY A 590 -15.01 -2.70 27.38
N PHE A 591 -14.36 -2.47 26.25
CA PHE A 591 -14.27 -1.18 25.58
C PHE A 591 -14.14 -1.45 24.08
N ASP A 592 -14.85 -0.71 23.25
CA ASP A 592 -14.78 -0.60 21.78
C ASP A 592 -16.19 -0.68 21.19
N GLY A 593 -17.01 -1.60 21.67
CA GLY A 593 -18.31 -1.93 21.09
C GLY A 593 -18.15 -2.74 19.80
N THR A 594 -17.23 -3.70 19.76
CA THR A 594 -17.04 -4.57 18.59
C THR A 594 -18.27 -5.46 18.37
N PRO A 595 -18.55 -5.92 17.14
CA PRO A 595 -19.68 -6.82 16.89
C PRO A 595 -19.71 -8.05 17.81
N ASP A 596 -18.55 -8.69 18.03
CA ASP A 596 -18.40 -9.82 18.96
C ASP A 596 -18.64 -9.38 20.42
N GLY A 597 -18.15 -8.21 20.81
CA GLY A 597 -18.36 -7.62 22.13
C GLY A 597 -19.85 -7.32 22.39
N LEU A 598 -20.53 -6.70 21.44
CA LEU A 598 -21.97 -6.41 21.50
C LEU A 598 -22.80 -7.71 21.55
N THR A 599 -22.44 -8.72 20.75
CA THR A 599 -23.05 -10.05 20.82
C THR A 599 -22.88 -10.67 22.21
N ALA A 600 -21.71 -10.54 22.83
CA ALA A 600 -21.47 -11.01 24.19
C ALA A 600 -22.24 -10.20 25.25
N VAL A 601 -22.46 -8.90 25.03
CA VAL A 601 -23.33 -8.06 25.87
C VAL A 601 -24.79 -8.51 25.77
N GLU A 602 -25.27 -8.79 24.56
CA GLU A 602 -26.63 -9.30 24.32
C GLU A 602 -26.83 -10.67 24.97
N ALA A 603 -25.85 -11.56 24.84
CA ALA A 603 -25.81 -12.86 25.50
C ALA A 603 -25.67 -12.77 27.03
N GLY A 604 -25.27 -11.61 27.55
CA GLY A 604 -25.05 -11.35 28.98
C GLY A 604 -23.80 -12.01 29.57
N THR A 605 -22.87 -12.47 28.73
CA THR A 605 -21.57 -13.00 29.16
C THR A 605 -20.55 -11.86 29.38
N LEU A 606 -20.66 -10.80 28.59
CA LEU A 606 -20.02 -9.50 28.83
C LEU A 606 -21.05 -8.58 29.48
N TYR A 607 -20.73 -7.91 30.60
CA TYR A 607 -21.73 -7.10 31.30
C TYR A 607 -22.01 -5.79 30.57
N ALA A 608 -20.95 -5.13 30.09
CA ALA A 608 -21.05 -3.92 29.30
C ALA A 608 -19.81 -3.75 28.41
N SER A 609 -19.95 -2.99 27.35
CA SER A 609 -18.82 -2.44 26.60
C SER A 609 -18.95 -0.92 26.51
N VAL A 610 -17.86 -0.21 26.73
CA VAL A 610 -17.80 1.23 26.41
C VAL A 610 -17.60 1.37 24.91
N ALA A 611 -18.70 1.49 24.18
CA ALA A 611 -18.72 1.55 22.73
C ALA A 611 -18.25 2.91 22.21
N GLN A 612 -17.39 2.83 21.20
CA GLN A 612 -17.04 3.97 20.38
C GLN A 612 -18.20 4.33 19.45
N GLN A 613 -18.22 5.56 18.93
CA GLN A 613 -19.26 6.04 18.01
C GLN A 613 -18.63 6.40 16.66
N PRO A 614 -18.25 5.42 15.82
CA PRO A 614 -17.55 5.68 14.55
C PRO A 614 -18.36 6.57 13.59
N GLY A 615 -19.68 6.37 13.49
CA GLY A 615 -20.54 7.23 12.66
C GLY A 615 -20.53 8.70 13.12
N GLU A 616 -20.60 8.95 14.43
CA GLU A 616 -20.51 10.32 14.96
C GLU A 616 -19.09 10.90 14.78
N LEU A 617 -18.04 10.07 14.90
CA LEU A 617 -16.67 10.46 14.61
C LEU A 617 -16.51 10.91 13.16
N GLY A 618 -17.04 10.15 12.20
CA GLY A 618 -17.03 10.52 10.78
C GLY A 618 -17.78 11.82 10.50
N LYS A 619 -18.96 11.99 11.11
CA LYS A 619 -19.74 13.23 11.04
C LYS A 619 -18.97 14.44 11.58
N ILE A 620 -18.41 14.33 12.79
CA ILE A 620 -17.64 15.42 13.42
C ILE A 620 -16.37 15.73 12.61
N ALA A 621 -15.73 14.73 12.02
CA ALA A 621 -14.58 14.93 11.14
C ALA A 621 -14.94 15.79 9.92
N VAL A 622 -16.09 15.53 9.28
CA VAL A 622 -16.61 16.35 8.16
C VAL A 622 -16.91 17.78 8.61
N GLN A 623 -17.59 17.95 9.74
CA GLN A 623 -17.89 19.29 10.26
C GLN A 623 -16.63 20.12 10.52
N ASN A 624 -15.57 19.49 11.05
CA ASN A 624 -14.30 20.17 11.29
C ASN A 624 -13.50 20.39 9.99
N ALA A 625 -13.63 19.51 9.00
CA ALA A 625 -13.02 19.71 7.69
C ALA A 625 -13.63 20.94 6.99
N ILE A 626 -14.96 21.09 7.02
CA ILE A 626 -15.66 22.28 6.51
C ILE A 626 -15.22 23.54 7.25
N LYS A 627 -15.18 23.51 8.59
CA LYS A 627 -14.69 24.65 9.38
C LYS A 627 -13.24 25.01 9.04
N ALA A 628 -12.40 24.01 8.76
CA ALA A 628 -11.00 24.23 8.44
C ALA A 628 -10.85 24.86 7.05
N ALA A 629 -11.64 24.40 6.07
CA ALA A 629 -11.73 25.01 4.74
C ALA A 629 -12.19 26.48 4.82
N ASP A 630 -13.13 26.80 5.70
CA ASP A 630 -13.60 28.18 5.95
C ASP A 630 -12.59 29.06 6.73
N GLY A 631 -11.44 28.52 7.13
CA GLY A 631 -10.46 29.24 7.96
C GLY A 631 -10.91 29.54 9.39
N LYS A 632 -11.94 28.84 9.89
CA LYS A 632 -12.46 29.03 11.26
C LYS A 632 -11.50 28.43 12.28
N LYS A 633 -11.51 28.99 13.51
CA LYS A 633 -10.74 28.45 14.63
C LYS A 633 -11.34 27.11 15.08
N ILE A 634 -10.49 26.10 15.26
CA ILE A 634 -10.87 24.75 15.68
C ILE A 634 -9.97 24.35 16.86
N ASP A 635 -10.54 23.63 17.82
CA ASP A 635 -9.75 23.04 18.90
C ASP A 635 -8.76 22.01 18.35
N SER A 636 -7.56 21.97 18.91
CA SER A 636 -6.51 21.05 18.43
C SER A 636 -6.87 19.57 18.57
N MET A 637 -7.84 19.25 19.44
CA MET A 637 -8.39 17.91 19.61
C MET A 637 -9.89 18.00 19.92
N VAL A 638 -10.70 17.32 19.13
CA VAL A 638 -12.13 17.16 19.36
C VAL A 638 -12.38 15.74 19.84
N LYS A 639 -12.93 15.63 21.05
CA LYS A 639 -13.19 14.35 21.70
C LYS A 639 -14.61 13.88 21.42
N VAL A 640 -14.75 12.75 20.75
CA VAL A 640 -16.04 12.14 20.44
C VAL A 640 -16.50 11.35 21.67
N PRO A 641 -17.71 11.61 22.20
CA PRO A 641 -18.22 10.87 23.35
C PRO A 641 -18.32 9.38 23.05
N VAL A 642 -17.98 8.55 24.04
CA VAL A 642 -18.24 7.11 24.02
C VAL A 642 -19.49 6.80 24.85
N LYS A 643 -20.15 5.68 24.56
CA LYS A 643 -21.39 5.28 25.23
C LYS A 643 -21.24 3.92 25.89
N VAL A 644 -21.80 3.78 27.09
CA VAL A 644 -21.88 2.47 27.73
C VAL A 644 -23.00 1.69 27.07
N VAL A 645 -22.66 0.53 26.51
CA VAL A 645 -23.60 -0.42 25.95
C VAL A 645 -23.74 -1.58 26.92
N THR A 646 -24.99 -1.87 27.24
CA THR A 646 -25.44 -2.90 28.17
C THR A 646 -26.55 -3.68 27.48
N ARG A 647 -26.98 -4.79 28.08
CA ARG A 647 -28.07 -5.60 27.52
C ARG A 647 -29.36 -4.81 27.27
N GLN A 648 -29.59 -3.73 28.02
CA GLN A 648 -30.77 -2.88 27.89
C GLN A 648 -30.81 -2.05 26.60
N ASN A 649 -29.65 -1.65 26.07
CA ASN A 649 -29.55 -0.73 24.93
C ASN A 649 -28.70 -1.28 23.78
N VAL A 650 -28.23 -2.53 23.85
CA VAL A 650 -27.39 -3.14 22.80
C VAL A 650 -28.04 -3.14 21.42
N ALA A 651 -29.37 -3.25 21.36
CA ALA A 651 -30.15 -3.19 20.12
C ALA A 651 -30.01 -1.86 19.36
N ASP A 652 -29.63 -0.77 20.04
CA ASP A 652 -29.41 0.54 19.40
C ASP A 652 -28.03 0.63 18.70
N PHE A 653 -27.17 -0.38 18.88
CA PHE A 653 -25.77 -0.39 18.42
C PHE A 653 -25.43 -1.58 17.52
N SER A 654 -26.35 -2.54 17.38
CA SER A 654 -26.25 -3.79 16.63
C SER A 654 -26.73 -3.66 15.18
#